data_AF-A0A970ZWC8-F1
#
_entry.id   AF-A0A970ZWC8-F1
#
_cell.length_a   1.000
_cell.length_b   1.000
_cell.length_c   1.000
_cell.angle_alpha   90.00
_cell.angle_beta   90.00
_cell.angle_gamma   90.00
#
_symmetry.space_group_name_H-M   'P 1'
#
loop_
_entity.id
_entity.type
_entity.pdbx_description
1 polymer ?
#
loop_
_entity_poly.entity_id
_entity_poly.type
_entity_poly.pdbx_seq_one_letter_code
_entity_poly.pdbx_strand_id
1 'polypeptide(L)'
;MLEQLIHHGVIVPELPDPPGLSVVIRGRRLALTPAQEEMALAWAAKKDTPYVTDPVFVGNFLEDFSAALGVRPTLSLEEIDFSPYYGLVDETRRRKEAQTKEERKALAAERKRVREELKAQFGYAIVNGQRVELGTYMVEPSGIFMGRGQHPLRGRWKQGARKEDITLNYGPGTPDLGEGWEQIVWQPESLWVARWKDKLTGKLKYIWLSDTAPVKQSREADKFDQALRLDDKLHAVRAAIQKGLESEDRGRRMVATACYLIDRLCLRVGDEKEADEADTVGATTLRPEHVTLHEDGVAEFQFLGKDSVPWHKTLALPEEVYHSLADLIAHARPSRSAEGADANAAASLPQLFPDITSSTVNGFFSRTLKGLSAKKFRTYHATKVVERSLASSGVRARDPEYKKWRAANLANLEAAQLCNHTKQVRGSWEDTQVRYEQRILAAKARIERYAAQTRESRERYAALQSEAEENESAADESSRDAVRARYVKRLGVARRRVEQALQRRARATEALGKIRAQMEIGKRKREWNTSTSLKSYVDPRVYQRWGERVDYDVLNAFFPTALRRKYAWVQYVDSEGDDEDIAIRPCLPGDLTAVAHLIREVTGDQVSTDDVRGQYLPELGEEWRVALIALGDEQQVAAFAALGPVYGPETALLVDCFALVHPDHRSDRLVDALAAELGRQFERFALMHPVRRGQDAYRLAPRDAGWYDWAPGLPERLGLDGAGAGDASDAED
;
A
#
# COMPACT_ATOMS: atom_id res chain seq x y z
N MET A 1 -0.54 -20.68 10.66
CA MET A 1 -0.19 -21.11 9.29
C MET A 1 -1.44 -21.01 8.43
N LEU A 2 -1.41 -21.33 7.13
CA LEU A 2 -2.65 -21.47 6.36
C LEU A 2 -3.29 -22.81 6.69
N GLU A 3 -4.59 -22.79 6.92
CA GLU A 3 -5.45 -23.97 7.07
C GLU A 3 -6.28 -24.18 5.80
N GLN A 4 -6.44 -23.12 4.98
CA GLN A 4 -7.13 -23.18 3.71
C GLN A 4 -6.62 -22.08 2.74
N LEU A 5 -6.48 -22.43 1.46
CA LEU A 5 -6.17 -21.59 0.31
C LEU A 5 -6.84 -22.16 -0.94
N ILE A 6 -7.98 -21.59 -1.32
CA ILE A 6 -8.75 -21.96 -2.51
C ILE A 6 -8.76 -20.76 -3.47
N HIS A 7 -8.43 -20.94 -4.73
CA HIS A 7 -8.41 -19.87 -5.75
C HIS A 7 -8.68 -20.45 -7.14
N HIS A 8 -8.92 -19.61 -8.16
CA HIS A 8 -9.14 -20.05 -9.55
C HIS A 8 -7.86 -20.06 -10.40
N GLY A 9 -6.69 -20.24 -9.79
CA GLY A 9 -5.41 -20.18 -10.50
C GLY A 9 -4.96 -18.75 -10.82
N VAL A 10 -4.20 -18.59 -11.91
CA VAL A 10 -3.67 -17.31 -12.40
C VAL A 10 -3.81 -17.21 -13.91
N ILE A 11 -3.82 -15.99 -14.45
CA ILE A 11 -3.91 -15.74 -15.88
C ILE A 11 -2.50 -15.65 -16.46
N VAL A 12 -2.20 -16.52 -17.42
CA VAL A 12 -1.09 -16.36 -18.35
C VAL A 12 -1.61 -15.54 -19.53
N PRO A 13 -1.14 -14.30 -19.75
CA PRO A 13 -1.65 -13.46 -20.83
C PRO A 13 -1.46 -14.12 -22.20
N GLU A 14 -2.53 -14.15 -23.01
CA GLU A 14 -2.43 -14.55 -24.42
C GLU A 14 -1.62 -13.51 -25.21
N LEU A 15 -0.80 -14.00 -26.13
CA LEU A 15 -0.05 -13.14 -27.04
C LEU A 15 -1.00 -12.56 -28.09
N PRO A 16 -0.90 -11.27 -28.42
CA PRO A 16 -1.64 -10.69 -29.54
C PRO A 16 -1.29 -11.43 -30.84
N ASP A 17 -2.26 -11.45 -31.78
CA ASP A 17 -2.02 -12.03 -33.09
C ASP A 17 -0.81 -11.37 -33.77
N PRO A 18 0.12 -12.17 -34.32
CA PRO A 18 1.28 -11.65 -35.03
C PRO A 18 0.83 -10.83 -36.24
N PRO A 19 1.33 -9.61 -36.46
CA PRO A 19 0.97 -8.79 -37.62
C PRO A 19 1.39 -9.40 -38.97
N GLY A 20 2.25 -10.44 -38.99
CA GLY A 20 2.67 -11.12 -40.22
C GLY A 20 3.63 -10.28 -41.07
N LEU A 21 4.46 -9.47 -40.41
CA LEU A 21 5.38 -8.54 -41.04
C LEU A 21 6.77 -9.16 -41.20
N SER A 22 7.40 -8.91 -42.34
CA SER A 22 8.79 -9.29 -42.59
C SER A 22 9.75 -8.19 -42.15
N VAL A 23 10.98 -8.59 -41.80
CA VAL A 23 12.13 -7.68 -41.68
C VAL A 23 13.09 -7.89 -42.85
N VAL A 24 13.91 -6.89 -43.17
CA VAL A 24 15.03 -7.06 -44.11
C VAL A 24 16.31 -7.19 -43.31
N ILE A 25 17.03 -8.29 -43.50
CA ILE A 25 18.30 -8.59 -42.83
C ILE A 25 19.38 -8.73 -43.89
N ARG A 26 20.43 -7.90 -43.85
CA ARG A 26 21.52 -7.91 -44.84
C ARG A 26 21.00 -7.90 -46.30
N GLY A 27 19.96 -7.10 -46.56
CA GLY A 27 19.30 -6.98 -47.87
C GLY A 27 18.37 -8.14 -48.25
N ARG A 28 18.18 -9.15 -47.39
CA ARG A 28 17.24 -10.27 -47.62
C ARG A 28 15.99 -10.13 -46.77
N ARG A 29 14.82 -10.24 -47.40
CA ARG A 29 13.54 -10.23 -46.69
C ARG A 29 13.32 -11.57 -45.98
N LEU A 30 13.01 -11.52 -44.69
CA LEU A 30 12.73 -12.68 -43.85
C LEU A 30 11.36 -12.52 -43.19
N ALA A 31 10.48 -13.50 -43.39
CA ALA A 31 9.23 -13.61 -42.64
C ALA A 31 9.55 -14.13 -41.23
N LEU A 32 9.01 -13.46 -40.21
CA LEU A 32 9.26 -13.79 -38.83
C LEU A 32 8.21 -14.78 -38.30
N THR A 33 8.64 -15.64 -37.38
CA THR A 33 7.73 -16.47 -36.57
C THR A 33 7.02 -15.60 -35.51
N PRO A 34 5.87 -16.04 -34.95
CA PRO A 34 5.15 -15.25 -33.95
C PRO A 34 6.02 -14.78 -32.76
N ALA A 35 6.91 -15.65 -32.27
CA ALA A 35 7.83 -15.29 -31.18
C ALA A 35 8.87 -14.23 -31.60
N GLN A 36 9.37 -14.29 -32.83
CA GLN A 36 10.29 -13.28 -33.38
C GLN A 36 9.57 -11.95 -33.63
N GLU A 37 8.31 -11.97 -34.07
CA GLU A 37 7.50 -10.76 -34.21
C GLU A 37 7.26 -10.07 -32.86
N GLU A 38 7.02 -10.86 -31.80
CA GLU A 38 6.90 -10.34 -30.43
C GLU A 38 8.17 -9.57 -30.01
N MET A 39 9.35 -10.14 -30.29
CA MET A 39 10.63 -9.49 -30.02
C MET A 39 10.79 -8.19 -30.83
N ALA A 40 10.48 -8.23 -32.14
CA ALA A 40 10.58 -7.07 -33.03
C ALA A 40 9.62 -5.95 -32.62
N LEU A 41 8.38 -6.27 -32.21
CA LEU A 41 7.41 -5.31 -31.68
C LEU A 41 7.88 -4.70 -30.37
N ALA A 42 8.40 -5.53 -29.45
CA ALA A 42 8.92 -5.05 -28.18
C ALA A 42 10.10 -4.08 -28.39
N TRP A 43 10.97 -4.34 -29.37
CA TRP A 43 12.03 -3.43 -29.77
C TRP A 43 11.49 -2.14 -30.40
N ALA A 44 10.57 -2.25 -31.36
CA ALA A 44 9.96 -1.11 -32.02
C ALA A 44 9.25 -0.15 -31.04
N ALA A 45 8.68 -0.68 -29.96
CA ALA A 45 8.09 0.11 -28.89
C ALA A 45 9.12 0.94 -28.09
N LYS A 46 10.44 0.68 -28.22
CA LYS A 46 11.52 1.41 -27.54
C LYS A 46 12.20 2.46 -28.41
N LYS A 47 11.90 2.55 -29.71
CA LYS A 47 12.61 3.41 -30.68
C LYS A 47 12.77 4.88 -30.25
N ASP A 48 11.80 5.43 -29.50
CA ASP A 48 11.79 6.82 -29.04
C ASP A 48 12.22 6.98 -27.57
N THR A 49 12.93 5.99 -27.02
CA THR A 49 13.34 5.98 -25.60
C THR A 49 14.86 6.00 -25.46
N PRO A 50 15.43 6.48 -24.34
CA PRO A 50 16.89 6.47 -24.13
C PRO A 50 17.52 5.07 -24.16
N TYR A 51 16.72 4.00 -24.05
CA TYR A 51 17.22 2.63 -24.07
C TYR A 51 17.86 2.24 -25.41
N VAL A 52 17.37 2.77 -26.54
CA VAL A 52 17.95 2.43 -27.85
C VAL A 52 19.29 3.11 -28.11
N THR A 53 19.70 4.03 -27.23
CA THR A 53 21.04 4.64 -27.26
C THR A 53 22.03 3.96 -26.30
N ASP A 54 21.57 3.00 -25.50
CA ASP A 54 22.41 2.28 -24.53
C ASP A 54 23.08 1.08 -25.21
N PRO A 55 24.41 1.06 -25.36
CA PRO A 55 25.12 0.05 -26.15
C PRO A 55 24.98 -1.37 -25.57
N VAL A 56 24.89 -1.51 -24.25
CA VAL A 56 24.68 -2.82 -23.61
C VAL A 56 23.25 -3.29 -23.87
N PHE A 57 22.28 -2.38 -23.76
CA PHE A 57 20.88 -2.71 -24.03
C PHE A 57 20.68 -3.16 -25.49
N VAL A 58 21.25 -2.41 -26.42
CA VAL A 58 21.21 -2.72 -27.86
C VAL A 58 21.91 -4.04 -28.15
N GLY A 59 23.15 -4.21 -27.67
CA GLY A 59 23.95 -5.42 -27.91
C GLY A 59 23.29 -6.68 -27.39
N ASN A 60 22.78 -6.64 -26.15
CA ASN A 60 22.07 -7.75 -25.53
C ASN A 60 20.80 -8.14 -26.30
N PHE A 61 20.01 -7.15 -26.73
CA PHE A 61 18.81 -7.44 -27.51
C PHE A 61 19.17 -8.08 -28.84
N LEU A 62 20.16 -7.53 -29.55
CA LEU A 62 20.58 -8.04 -30.85
C LEU A 62 21.17 -9.45 -30.75
N GLU A 63 21.87 -9.78 -29.67
CA GLU A 63 22.35 -11.13 -29.41
C GLU A 63 21.18 -12.13 -29.32
N ASP A 64 20.20 -11.84 -28.47
CA ASP A 64 19.02 -12.70 -28.29
C ASP A 64 18.16 -12.77 -29.56
N PHE A 65 18.00 -11.64 -30.26
CA PHE A 65 17.23 -11.60 -31.50
C PHE A 65 17.93 -12.36 -32.63
N SER A 66 19.25 -12.20 -32.78
CA SER A 66 20.03 -12.96 -33.77
C SER A 66 19.99 -14.45 -33.48
N ALA A 67 20.06 -14.85 -32.20
CA ALA A 67 19.91 -16.23 -31.78
C ALA A 67 18.51 -16.78 -32.11
N ALA A 68 17.45 -16.01 -31.83
CA ALA A 68 16.08 -16.38 -32.18
C ALA A 68 15.87 -16.53 -33.69
N LEU A 69 16.59 -15.74 -34.51
CA LEU A 69 16.57 -15.83 -35.97
C LEU A 69 17.46 -16.96 -36.54
N GLY A 70 18.31 -17.56 -35.71
CA GLY A 70 19.30 -18.55 -36.16
C GLY A 70 20.43 -17.97 -37.01
N VAL A 71 20.73 -16.67 -36.88
CA VAL A 71 21.73 -15.97 -37.69
C VAL A 71 23.03 -15.80 -36.91
N ARG A 72 24.18 -16.07 -37.57
CA ARG A 72 25.53 -15.82 -37.04
C ARG A 72 26.42 -15.13 -38.09
N PRO A 73 27.39 -14.30 -37.70
CA PRO A 73 27.57 -13.72 -36.36
C PRO A 73 26.41 -12.79 -35.97
N THR A 74 26.35 -12.37 -34.70
CA THR A 74 25.33 -11.44 -34.16
C THR A 74 25.17 -10.24 -35.08
N LEU A 75 23.91 -9.92 -35.40
CA LEU A 75 23.55 -8.80 -36.27
C LEU A 75 23.80 -7.46 -35.56
N SER A 76 24.19 -6.43 -36.32
CA SER A 76 24.16 -5.04 -35.86
C SER A 76 22.81 -4.39 -36.15
N LEU A 77 22.54 -3.22 -35.56
CA LEU A 77 21.29 -2.49 -35.83
C LEU A 77 21.17 -2.07 -37.30
N GLU A 78 22.30 -1.76 -37.95
CA GLU A 78 22.35 -1.33 -39.35
C GLU A 78 22.05 -2.48 -40.32
N GLU A 79 22.23 -3.73 -39.87
CA GLU A 79 21.96 -4.92 -40.68
C GLU A 79 20.49 -5.33 -40.69
N ILE A 80 19.65 -4.71 -39.85
CA ILE A 80 18.23 -5.07 -39.67
C ILE A 80 17.33 -3.85 -39.93
N ASP A 81 16.45 -3.98 -40.91
CA ASP A 81 15.41 -3.00 -41.17
C ASP A 81 14.14 -3.29 -40.35
N PHE A 82 13.97 -2.55 -39.25
CA PHE A 82 12.76 -2.56 -38.41
C PHE A 82 11.67 -1.58 -38.88
N SER A 83 11.84 -0.89 -40.01
CA SER A 83 10.89 0.12 -40.51
C SER A 83 9.44 -0.36 -40.59
N PRO A 84 9.13 -1.61 -41.00
CA PRO A 84 7.74 -2.12 -40.97
C PRO A 84 7.13 -2.09 -39.57
N TYR A 85 7.90 -2.48 -38.55
CA TYR A 85 7.44 -2.50 -37.16
C TYR A 85 7.40 -1.09 -36.55
N TYR A 86 8.36 -0.22 -36.87
CA TYR A 86 8.30 1.19 -36.48
C TYR A 86 7.06 1.89 -37.04
N GLY A 87 6.73 1.63 -38.31
CA GLY A 87 5.53 2.14 -38.97
C GLY A 87 4.25 1.72 -38.24
N LEU A 88 4.14 0.44 -37.85
CA LEU A 88 2.99 -0.06 -37.09
C LEU A 88 2.87 0.59 -35.70
N VAL A 89 3.99 0.77 -34.99
CA VAL A 89 4.01 1.45 -33.68
C VAL A 89 3.59 2.91 -33.82
N ASP A 90 4.09 3.61 -34.85
CA ASP A 90 3.74 4.99 -35.13
C ASP A 90 2.28 5.16 -35.54
N GLU A 91 1.76 4.26 -36.37
CA GLU A 91 0.35 4.26 -36.72
C GLU A 91 -0.53 4.00 -35.50
N THR A 92 -0.17 3.03 -34.65
CA THR A 92 -0.88 2.75 -33.40
C THR A 92 -0.89 3.97 -32.48
N ARG A 93 0.23 4.70 -32.39
CA ARG A 93 0.33 5.95 -31.63
C ARG A 93 -0.56 7.04 -32.23
N ARG A 94 -0.49 7.27 -33.54
CA ARG A 94 -1.32 8.26 -34.25
C ARG A 94 -2.81 7.96 -34.10
N ARG A 95 -3.22 6.69 -34.22
CA ARG A 95 -4.61 6.26 -33.99
C ARG A 95 -5.06 6.59 -32.57
N LYS A 96 -4.25 6.31 -31.54
CA LYS A 96 -4.54 6.67 -30.14
C LYS A 96 -4.63 8.19 -29.92
N GLU A 97 -3.77 8.95 -30.59
CA GLU A 97 -3.76 10.42 -30.51
C GLU A 97 -4.95 11.05 -31.24
N ALA A 98 -5.38 10.47 -32.35
CA ALA A 98 -6.55 10.89 -33.14
C ALA A 98 -7.88 10.57 -32.45
N GLN A 99 -7.91 9.63 -31.49
CA GLN A 99 -9.13 9.27 -30.78
C GLN A 99 -9.77 10.48 -30.10
N THR A 100 -11.08 10.60 -30.27
CA THR A 100 -11.89 11.61 -29.59
C THR A 100 -11.93 11.36 -28.08
N LYS A 101 -12.36 12.37 -27.31
CA LYS A 101 -12.49 12.22 -25.85
C LYS A 101 -13.53 11.16 -25.50
N GLU A 102 -14.58 11.07 -26.30
CA GLU A 102 -15.70 10.14 -26.20
C GLU A 102 -15.24 8.70 -26.46
N GLU A 103 -14.50 8.45 -27.54
CA GLU A 103 -13.92 7.13 -27.85
C GLU A 103 -12.93 6.67 -26.77
N ARG A 104 -12.06 7.57 -26.30
CA ARG A 104 -11.13 7.26 -25.20
C ARG A 104 -11.88 6.87 -23.92
N LYS A 105 -12.99 7.55 -23.64
CA LYS A 105 -13.85 7.25 -22.48
C LYS A 105 -14.53 5.89 -22.64
N ALA A 106 -15.05 5.57 -23.83
CA ALA A 106 -15.68 4.29 -24.12
C ALA A 106 -14.67 3.12 -24.00
N LEU A 107 -13.49 3.24 -24.61
CA LEU A 107 -12.43 2.23 -24.50
C LEU A 107 -11.93 2.05 -23.07
N ALA A 108 -11.86 3.13 -22.28
CA ALA A 108 -11.50 3.06 -20.87
C ALA A 108 -12.57 2.34 -20.04
N ALA A 109 -13.86 2.55 -20.35
CA ALA A 109 -14.96 1.86 -19.70
C ALA A 109 -14.96 0.36 -20.04
N GLU A 110 -14.73 0.00 -21.30
CA GLU A 110 -14.62 -1.39 -21.76
C GLU A 110 -13.47 -2.12 -21.06
N ARG A 111 -12.26 -1.53 -21.07
CA ARG A 111 -11.10 -2.09 -20.37
C ARG A 111 -11.32 -2.22 -18.87
N LYS A 112 -12.12 -1.33 -18.29
CA LYS A 112 -12.49 -1.40 -16.88
C LYS A 112 -13.43 -2.58 -16.64
N ARG A 113 -14.46 -2.77 -17.48
CA ARG A 113 -15.41 -3.89 -17.39
C ARG A 113 -14.70 -5.24 -17.48
N VAL A 114 -13.90 -5.46 -18.53
CA VAL A 114 -13.11 -6.70 -18.69
C VAL A 114 -12.18 -6.94 -17.50
N ARG A 115 -11.55 -5.89 -16.97
CA ARG A 115 -10.69 -6.03 -15.78
C ARG A 115 -11.50 -6.41 -14.54
N GLU A 116 -12.69 -5.84 -14.36
CA GLU A 116 -13.57 -6.15 -13.24
C GLU A 116 -14.09 -7.59 -13.31
N GLU A 117 -14.46 -8.07 -14.51
CA GLU A 117 -14.83 -9.48 -14.78
C GLU A 117 -13.68 -10.43 -14.44
N LEU A 118 -12.48 -10.21 -15.01
CA LEU A 118 -11.31 -11.03 -14.72
C LEU A 118 -10.90 -10.97 -13.25
N LYS A 119 -11.05 -9.82 -12.59
CA LYS A 119 -10.78 -9.68 -11.16
C LYS A 119 -11.82 -10.43 -10.33
N ALA A 120 -13.09 -10.42 -10.70
CA ALA A 120 -14.12 -11.18 -10.00
C ALA A 120 -13.81 -12.67 -10.01
N GLN A 121 -13.32 -13.18 -11.14
CA GLN A 121 -12.96 -14.59 -11.31
C GLN A 121 -11.61 -14.96 -10.69
N PHE A 122 -10.51 -14.28 -11.04
CA PHE A 122 -9.16 -14.68 -10.67
C PHE A 122 -8.52 -13.81 -9.58
N GLY A 123 -9.13 -12.68 -9.24
CA GLY A 123 -8.57 -11.69 -8.33
C GLY A 123 -8.75 -12.01 -6.85
N TYR A 124 -9.36 -13.14 -6.50
CA TYR A 124 -9.67 -13.53 -5.13
C TYR A 124 -9.30 -14.98 -4.82
N ALA A 125 -9.07 -15.24 -3.54
CA ALA A 125 -8.89 -16.57 -2.95
C ALA A 125 -9.70 -16.65 -1.66
N ILE A 126 -10.10 -17.86 -1.25
CA ILE A 126 -10.57 -18.15 0.10
C ILE A 126 -9.37 -18.58 0.93
N VAL A 127 -9.08 -17.83 1.98
CA VAL A 127 -7.95 -18.06 2.89
C VAL A 127 -8.50 -18.18 4.29
N ASN A 128 -8.35 -19.37 4.90
CA ASN A 128 -8.87 -19.68 6.24
C ASN A 128 -10.32 -19.19 6.43
N GLY A 129 -11.26 -19.61 5.57
CA GLY A 129 -12.67 -19.24 5.69
C GLY A 129 -13.00 -17.80 5.34
N GLN A 130 -12.08 -17.03 4.73
CA GLN A 130 -12.33 -15.64 4.33
C GLN A 130 -11.96 -15.36 2.87
N ARG A 131 -12.81 -14.60 2.17
CA ARG A 131 -12.48 -14.08 0.83
C ARG A 131 -11.42 -12.98 0.91
N VAL A 132 -10.32 -13.18 0.21
CA VAL A 132 -9.11 -12.34 0.21
C VAL A 132 -8.71 -11.99 -1.23
N GLU A 133 -8.39 -10.72 -1.47
CA GLU A 133 -7.90 -10.24 -2.78
C GLU A 133 -6.45 -10.73 -3.03
N LEU A 134 -6.09 -11.01 -4.28
CA LEU A 134 -4.71 -11.30 -4.70
C LEU A 134 -3.96 -9.99 -5.01
N GLY A 135 -2.63 -9.96 -4.78
CA GLY A 135 -1.83 -8.78 -5.11
C GLY A 135 -1.76 -8.50 -6.62
N THR A 136 -1.76 -9.56 -7.41
CA THR A 136 -2.01 -9.59 -8.85
C THR A 136 -2.53 -11.00 -9.18
N TYR A 137 -3.18 -11.16 -10.32
CA TYR A 137 -3.63 -12.46 -10.83
C TYR A 137 -3.13 -12.72 -12.26
N MET A 138 -2.34 -11.80 -12.82
CA MET A 138 -1.73 -11.92 -14.14
C MET A 138 -0.22 -12.20 -13.99
N VAL A 139 0.24 -13.20 -14.73
CA VAL A 139 1.66 -13.55 -14.88
C VAL A 139 2.36 -12.48 -15.73
N GLU A 140 3.64 -12.23 -15.45
CA GLU A 140 4.43 -11.26 -16.20
C GLU A 140 4.59 -11.72 -17.66
N PRO A 141 4.22 -10.91 -18.68
CA PRO A 141 4.37 -11.27 -20.08
C PRO A 141 5.85 -11.25 -20.49
N SER A 142 6.16 -11.81 -21.67
CA SER A 142 7.49 -11.68 -22.26
C SER A 142 7.81 -10.21 -22.58
N GLY A 143 9.10 -9.91 -22.66
CA GLY A 143 9.54 -8.60 -23.12
C GLY A 143 11.03 -8.39 -22.90
N ILE A 144 11.49 -7.18 -23.21
CA ILE A 144 12.88 -6.82 -23.04
C ILE A 144 13.13 -6.49 -21.55
N PHE A 145 14.12 -7.14 -20.95
CA PHE A 145 14.50 -6.89 -19.56
C PHE A 145 15.09 -5.48 -19.44
N MET A 146 14.41 -4.60 -18.72
CA MET A 146 14.83 -3.20 -18.65
C MET A 146 16.04 -2.97 -17.74
N GLY A 147 16.21 -3.79 -16.69
CA GLY A 147 17.20 -3.56 -15.63
C GLY A 147 16.98 -2.24 -14.87
N ARG A 148 17.64 -2.05 -13.73
CA ARG A 148 17.77 -0.73 -13.08
C ARG A 148 19.24 -0.36 -13.05
N GLY A 149 19.54 0.92 -13.26
CA GLY A 149 20.91 1.39 -13.39
C GLY A 149 21.67 0.68 -14.51
N GLN A 150 22.96 0.41 -14.29
CA GLN A 150 23.85 -0.24 -15.24
C GLN A 150 23.77 -1.78 -15.16
N HIS A 151 22.56 -2.34 -15.05
CA HIS A 151 22.38 -3.79 -14.94
C HIS A 151 22.94 -4.49 -16.19
N PRO A 152 23.77 -5.55 -16.06
CA PRO A 152 24.44 -6.17 -17.20
C PRO A 152 23.47 -6.88 -18.14
N LEU A 153 22.41 -7.51 -17.63
CA LEU A 153 21.37 -8.16 -18.45
C LEU A 153 20.35 -7.22 -19.12
N ARG A 154 20.44 -5.89 -18.94
CA ARG A 154 19.46 -4.98 -19.57
C ARG A 154 19.48 -5.11 -21.09
N GLY A 155 18.34 -5.16 -21.74
CA GLY A 155 18.22 -5.42 -23.19
C GLY A 155 18.03 -6.90 -23.54
N ARG A 156 18.36 -7.84 -22.65
CA ARG A 156 18.11 -9.27 -22.90
C ARG A 156 16.61 -9.57 -23.00
N TRP A 157 16.26 -10.59 -23.76
CA TRP A 157 14.90 -11.09 -23.86
C TRP A 157 14.53 -11.86 -22.60
N LYS A 158 13.45 -11.43 -21.95
CA LYS A 158 12.86 -12.10 -20.81
C LYS A 158 11.59 -12.78 -21.27
N GLN A 159 11.65 -14.10 -21.43
CA GLN A 159 10.48 -14.90 -21.78
C GLN A 159 9.50 -14.96 -20.60
N GLY A 160 8.22 -14.69 -20.86
CA GLY A 160 7.14 -14.86 -19.88
C GLY A 160 6.92 -16.34 -19.54
N ALA A 161 6.45 -16.62 -18.32
CA ALA A 161 6.15 -17.99 -17.92
C ALA A 161 4.89 -18.50 -18.61
N ARG A 162 4.93 -19.75 -19.04
CA ARG A 162 3.78 -20.50 -19.54
C ARG A 162 3.17 -21.31 -18.41
N LYS A 163 1.99 -21.93 -18.65
CA LYS A 163 1.35 -22.77 -17.62
C LYS A 163 2.29 -23.87 -17.15
N GLU A 164 3.06 -24.47 -18.06
CA GLU A 164 3.97 -25.57 -17.77
C GLU A 164 5.18 -25.16 -16.93
N ASP A 165 5.44 -23.85 -16.78
CA ASP A 165 6.50 -23.29 -15.95
C ASP A 165 5.99 -22.91 -14.53
N ILE A 166 4.68 -23.03 -14.25
CA ILE A 166 4.03 -22.45 -13.07
C ILE A 166 3.58 -23.54 -12.10
N THR A 167 4.08 -23.43 -10.88
CA THR A 167 3.61 -24.17 -9.70
C THR A 167 2.50 -23.38 -8.97
N LEU A 168 1.37 -24.00 -8.65
CA LEU A 168 0.29 -23.41 -7.84
C LEU A 168 0.27 -23.94 -6.39
N ASN A 169 -0.08 -23.09 -5.42
CA ASN A 169 -0.30 -23.48 -4.03
C ASN A 169 -1.79 -23.50 -3.72
N TYR A 170 -2.34 -24.67 -3.46
CA TYR A 170 -3.78 -24.86 -3.28
C TYR A 170 -4.05 -25.97 -2.26
N GLY A 171 -5.02 -25.76 -1.38
CA GLY A 171 -5.50 -26.80 -0.46
C GLY A 171 -6.12 -26.26 0.83
N PRO A 172 -6.72 -27.13 1.67
CA PRO A 172 -7.04 -28.52 1.39
C PRO A 172 -8.24 -28.61 0.44
N GLY A 173 -8.22 -29.57 -0.48
CA GLY A 173 -9.32 -29.79 -1.44
C GLY A 173 -8.83 -30.23 -2.81
N THR A 174 -9.76 -30.63 -3.66
CA THR A 174 -9.49 -31.00 -5.06
C THR A 174 -9.43 -29.73 -5.91
N PRO A 175 -8.29 -29.43 -6.56
CA PRO A 175 -8.16 -28.22 -7.37
C PRO A 175 -8.97 -28.33 -8.67
N ASP A 176 -9.86 -27.37 -8.90
CA ASP A 176 -10.49 -27.12 -10.21
C ASP A 176 -9.80 -25.92 -10.89
N LEU A 177 -8.60 -26.18 -11.42
CA LEU A 177 -7.69 -25.13 -11.93
C LEU A 177 -7.36 -25.30 -13.42
N GLY A 178 -7.99 -26.28 -14.08
CA GLY A 178 -7.61 -26.74 -15.41
C GLY A 178 -6.25 -27.46 -15.45
N GLU A 179 -5.89 -27.95 -16.64
CA GLU A 179 -4.66 -28.71 -16.89
C GLU A 179 -3.51 -27.82 -17.41
N GLY A 180 -2.30 -28.40 -17.44
CA GLY A 180 -1.10 -27.80 -18.03
C GLY A 180 -0.17 -27.07 -17.05
N TRP A 181 -0.46 -27.08 -15.75
CA TRP A 181 0.42 -26.52 -14.71
C TRP A 181 1.66 -27.40 -14.49
N GLU A 182 2.78 -26.81 -14.06
CA GLU A 182 3.99 -27.56 -13.68
C GLU A 182 3.68 -28.56 -12.56
N GLN A 183 3.02 -28.07 -11.50
CA GLN A 183 2.54 -28.86 -10.36
C GLN A 183 1.57 -28.04 -9.52
N ILE A 184 0.72 -28.74 -8.75
CA ILE A 184 -0.14 -28.15 -7.72
C ILE A 184 0.30 -28.73 -6.38
N VAL A 185 0.66 -27.88 -5.43
CA VAL A 185 1.19 -28.28 -4.12
C VAL A 185 0.38 -27.65 -2.99
N TRP A 186 0.46 -28.22 -1.79
CA TRP A 186 -0.07 -27.61 -0.57
C TRP A 186 1.10 -27.24 0.36
N GLN A 187 1.38 -25.94 0.47
CA GLN A 187 2.43 -25.38 1.32
C GLN A 187 1.82 -24.37 2.30
N PRO A 188 1.24 -24.85 3.43
CA PRO A 188 0.49 -24.02 4.37
C PRO A 188 1.34 -22.95 5.09
N GLU A 189 2.65 -23.09 5.12
CA GLU A 189 3.60 -22.11 5.67
C GLU A 189 3.78 -20.87 4.77
N SER A 190 3.37 -20.99 3.50
CA SER A 190 3.60 -20.01 2.44
C SER A 190 2.33 -19.26 2.04
N LEU A 191 2.44 -17.95 1.81
CA LEU A 191 1.32 -17.08 1.39
C LEU A 191 1.27 -16.82 -0.12
N TRP A 192 2.06 -17.54 -0.92
CA TRP A 192 2.05 -17.42 -2.37
C TRP A 192 0.97 -18.34 -2.95
N VAL A 193 0.42 -17.92 -4.09
CA VAL A 193 -0.65 -18.59 -4.84
C VAL A 193 -0.08 -19.27 -6.09
N ALA A 194 0.84 -18.60 -6.78
CA ALA A 194 1.59 -19.16 -7.89
C ALA A 194 3.06 -18.79 -7.77
N ARG A 195 3.95 -19.65 -8.27
CA ARG A 195 5.38 -19.37 -8.42
C ARG A 195 5.94 -19.97 -9.71
N TRP A 196 6.99 -19.38 -10.24
CA TRP A 196 7.72 -19.89 -11.40
C TRP A 196 9.17 -19.44 -11.38
N LYS A 197 10.05 -20.15 -12.09
CA LYS A 197 11.45 -19.75 -12.26
C LYS A 197 11.57 -18.78 -13.44
N ASP A 198 12.12 -17.59 -13.21
CA ASP A 198 12.43 -16.65 -14.27
C ASP A 198 13.53 -17.21 -15.17
N LYS A 199 13.27 -17.38 -16.47
CA LYS A 199 14.21 -18.02 -17.41
C LYS A 199 15.48 -17.21 -17.64
N LEU A 200 15.40 -15.88 -17.49
CA LEU A 200 16.55 -14.99 -17.66
C LEU A 200 17.45 -14.98 -16.43
N THR A 201 16.90 -14.73 -15.24
CA THR A 201 17.70 -14.55 -14.01
C THR A 201 17.81 -15.80 -13.13
N GLY A 202 17.08 -16.87 -13.46
CA GLY A 202 16.98 -18.08 -12.64
C GLY A 202 16.24 -17.90 -11.30
N LYS A 203 15.79 -16.69 -10.96
CA LYS A 203 15.16 -16.35 -9.68
C LYS A 203 13.68 -16.72 -9.68
N LEU A 204 13.18 -17.21 -8.54
CA LEU A 204 11.76 -17.51 -8.37
C LEU A 204 10.92 -16.23 -8.31
N LYS A 205 9.84 -16.22 -9.08
CA LYS A 205 8.77 -15.21 -9.08
C LYS A 205 7.55 -15.79 -8.39
N TYR A 206 6.72 -14.90 -7.84
CA TYR A 206 5.57 -15.28 -7.03
C TYR A 206 4.40 -14.34 -7.26
N ILE A 207 3.20 -14.91 -7.25
CA ILE A 207 1.96 -14.19 -7.03
C ILE A 207 1.55 -14.41 -5.57
N TRP A 208 1.38 -13.32 -4.82
CA TRP A 208 1.05 -13.35 -3.40
C TRP A 208 -0.39 -12.89 -3.15
N LEU A 209 -0.96 -13.27 -2.00
CA LEU A 209 -2.13 -12.60 -1.44
C LEU A 209 -1.92 -11.08 -1.35
N SER A 210 -2.98 -10.28 -1.44
CA SER A 210 -2.92 -8.81 -1.31
C SER A 210 -2.43 -8.38 0.07
N ASP A 211 -1.82 -7.20 0.17
CA ASP A 211 -1.43 -6.59 1.45
C ASP A 211 -2.65 -6.30 2.37
N THR A 212 -3.87 -6.38 1.83
CA THR A 212 -5.14 -6.29 2.59
C THR A 212 -5.58 -7.64 3.18
N ALA A 213 -4.84 -8.72 2.96
CA ALA A 213 -5.12 -10.02 3.57
C ALA A 213 -4.90 -9.94 5.10
N PRO A 214 -5.82 -10.46 5.93
CA PRO A 214 -5.69 -10.38 7.39
C PRO A 214 -4.38 -10.96 7.92
N VAL A 215 -3.97 -12.12 7.41
CA VAL A 215 -2.68 -12.74 7.76
C VAL A 215 -1.46 -11.85 7.43
N LYS A 216 -1.54 -11.02 6.38
CA LYS A 216 -0.48 -10.06 6.05
C LYS A 216 -0.55 -8.80 6.91
N GLN A 217 -1.75 -8.36 7.27
CA GLN A 217 -1.96 -7.23 8.17
C GLN A 217 -1.46 -7.54 9.58
N SER A 218 -1.81 -8.71 10.12
CA SER A 218 -1.30 -9.20 11.42
C SER A 218 0.23 -9.31 11.42
N ARG A 219 0.84 -9.96 10.41
CA ARG A 219 2.32 -10.00 10.26
C ARG A 219 2.95 -8.61 10.15
N GLU A 220 2.22 -7.63 9.63
CA GLU A 220 2.69 -6.25 9.56
C GLU A 220 2.57 -5.51 10.89
N ALA A 221 1.49 -5.73 11.65
CA ALA A 221 1.35 -5.25 13.02
C ALA A 221 2.50 -5.78 13.89
N ASP A 222 2.72 -7.10 13.88
CA ASP A 222 3.83 -7.77 14.58
C ASP A 222 5.20 -7.16 14.21
N LYS A 223 5.41 -6.88 12.93
CA LYS A 223 6.65 -6.24 12.43
C LYS A 223 6.85 -4.88 13.09
N PHE A 224 5.79 -4.09 13.28
CA PHE A 224 5.86 -2.80 13.95
C PHE A 224 5.99 -2.93 15.47
N ASP A 225 5.32 -3.89 16.10
CA ASP A 225 5.47 -4.18 17.54
C ASP A 225 6.89 -4.58 17.91
N GLN A 226 7.51 -5.41 17.06
CA GLN A 226 8.91 -5.76 17.21
C GLN A 226 9.84 -4.55 17.06
N ALA A 227 9.45 -3.52 16.30
CA ALA A 227 10.21 -2.28 16.20
C ALA A 227 9.99 -1.35 17.41
N LEU A 228 8.83 -1.41 18.06
CA LEU A 228 8.57 -0.71 19.32
C LEU A 228 9.35 -1.36 20.48
N ARG A 229 9.37 -2.69 20.57
CA ARG A 229 10.22 -3.42 21.54
C ARG A 229 11.72 -3.11 21.40
N LEU A 230 12.16 -2.72 20.20
CA LEU A 230 13.52 -2.25 19.97
C LEU A 230 13.76 -0.88 20.63
N ASP A 231 12.77 0.01 20.71
CA ASP A 231 12.90 1.33 21.35
C ASP A 231 13.40 1.20 22.80
N ASP A 232 12.73 0.35 23.58
CA ASP A 232 13.03 0.10 24.99
C ASP A 232 14.42 -0.50 25.22
N LYS A 233 14.93 -1.24 24.22
CA LYS A 233 16.20 -1.97 24.29
C LYS A 233 17.30 -1.34 23.46
N LEU A 234 17.03 -0.23 22.77
CA LEU A 234 17.99 0.39 21.86
C LEU A 234 19.27 0.83 22.58
N HIS A 235 19.12 1.32 23.81
CA HIS A 235 20.26 1.68 24.65
C HIS A 235 21.19 0.47 24.89
N ALA A 236 20.63 -0.71 25.20
CA ALA A 236 21.40 -1.93 25.38
C ALA A 236 22.09 -2.37 24.08
N VAL A 237 21.42 -2.22 22.93
CA VAL A 237 22.01 -2.53 21.63
C VAL A 237 23.17 -1.58 21.30
N ARG A 238 23.03 -0.27 21.56
CA ARG A 238 24.10 0.71 21.36
C ARG A 238 25.27 0.49 22.30
N ALA A 239 25.01 0.12 23.56
CA ALA A 239 26.06 -0.25 24.51
C ALA A 239 26.82 -1.52 24.04
N ALA A 240 26.12 -2.50 23.48
CA ALA A 240 26.77 -3.68 22.90
C ALA A 240 27.62 -3.34 21.66
N ILE A 241 27.16 -2.41 20.82
CA ILE A 241 27.95 -1.89 19.69
C ILE A 241 29.21 -1.19 20.21
N GLN A 242 29.09 -0.29 21.17
CA GLN A 242 30.23 0.43 21.77
C GLN A 242 31.26 -0.54 22.34
N LYS A 243 30.83 -1.50 23.16
CA LYS A 243 31.70 -2.56 23.69
C LYS A 243 32.38 -3.38 22.59
N GLY A 244 31.69 -3.58 21.47
CA GLY A 244 32.25 -4.25 20.30
C GLY A 244 33.33 -3.42 19.58
N LEU A 245 33.16 -2.10 19.52
CA LEU A 245 34.14 -1.16 18.96
C LEU A 245 35.43 -1.10 19.79
N GLU A 246 35.32 -1.24 21.11
CA GLU A 246 36.44 -1.25 22.06
C GLU A 246 37.15 -2.61 22.17
N SER A 247 36.65 -3.64 21.49
CA SER A 247 37.20 -5.00 21.58
C SER A 247 38.62 -5.09 20.99
N GLU A 248 39.52 -5.86 21.60
CA GLU A 248 40.84 -6.16 21.01
C GLU A 248 40.75 -7.09 19.79
N ASP A 249 39.72 -7.94 19.73
CA ASP A 249 39.43 -8.79 18.57
C ASP A 249 38.98 -7.96 17.36
N ARG A 250 39.77 -8.00 16.28
CA ARG A 250 39.52 -7.25 15.05
C ARG A 250 38.20 -7.62 14.38
N GLY A 251 37.79 -8.89 14.42
CA GLY A 251 36.53 -9.35 13.85
C GLY A 251 35.31 -8.75 14.55
N ARG A 252 35.33 -8.71 15.89
CA ARG A 252 34.30 -8.07 16.71
C ARG A 252 34.21 -6.57 16.45
N ARG A 253 35.35 -5.87 16.36
CA ARG A 253 35.36 -4.44 15.99
C ARG A 253 34.73 -4.22 14.62
N MET A 254 35.11 -5.03 13.63
CA MET A 254 34.59 -4.95 12.26
C MET A 254 33.05 -5.12 12.22
N VAL A 255 32.50 -6.12 12.92
CA VAL A 255 31.04 -6.32 13.01
C VAL A 255 30.37 -5.15 13.73
N ALA A 256 30.96 -4.65 14.81
CA ALA A 256 30.42 -3.53 15.57
C ALA A 256 30.40 -2.23 14.74
N THR A 257 31.45 -1.97 13.95
CA THR A 257 31.51 -0.85 13.00
C THR A 257 30.42 -0.95 11.95
N ALA A 258 30.19 -2.12 11.34
CA ALA A 258 29.08 -2.31 10.41
C ALA A 258 27.71 -2.07 11.09
N CYS A 259 27.51 -2.58 12.31
CA CYS A 259 26.29 -2.37 13.09
C CYS A 259 26.07 -0.89 13.45
N TYR A 260 27.14 -0.18 13.81
CA TYR A 260 27.11 1.27 14.08
C TYR A 260 26.65 2.05 12.84
N LEU A 261 27.20 1.77 11.67
CA LEU A 261 26.80 2.42 10.42
C LEU A 261 25.32 2.14 10.09
N ILE A 262 24.85 0.90 10.30
CA ILE A 262 23.44 0.55 10.09
C ILE A 262 22.52 1.36 11.02
N ASP A 263 22.83 1.47 12.31
CA ASP A 263 22.03 2.24 13.26
C ASP A 263 22.03 3.74 12.92
N ARG A 264 23.22 4.32 12.71
CA ARG A 264 23.37 5.78 12.57
C ARG A 264 22.94 6.32 11.21
N LEU A 265 23.17 5.56 10.13
CA LEU A 265 22.89 6.00 8.76
C LEU A 265 21.64 5.37 8.17
N CYS A 266 21.00 4.43 8.88
CA CYS A 266 19.87 3.65 8.38
C CYS A 266 20.23 2.89 7.09
N LEU A 267 21.47 2.43 6.95
CA LEU A 267 21.91 1.66 5.79
C LEU A 267 21.16 0.33 5.69
N ARG A 268 20.99 -0.15 4.46
CA ARG A 268 20.63 -1.55 4.25
C ARG A 268 21.88 -2.38 4.50
N VAL A 269 21.72 -3.61 4.98
CA VAL A 269 22.86 -4.49 5.29
C VAL A 269 23.77 -4.66 4.08
N GLY A 270 23.18 -4.97 2.93
CA GLY A 270 23.97 -5.34 1.76
C GLY A 270 24.23 -6.84 1.78
N ASP A 271 24.05 -7.47 0.64
CA ASP A 271 24.49 -8.83 0.38
C ASP A 271 25.32 -8.75 -0.91
N GLU A 272 26.20 -9.73 -1.10
CA GLU A 272 27.02 -9.82 -2.29
C GLU A 272 26.17 -10.02 -3.54
N LYS A 273 26.70 -9.55 -4.66
CA LYS A 273 26.01 -9.51 -5.94
C LYS A 273 26.61 -10.52 -6.91
N GLU A 274 25.74 -11.27 -7.57
CA GLU A 274 26.08 -12.14 -8.69
C GLU A 274 26.54 -11.32 -9.91
N ALA A 275 27.29 -11.92 -10.83
CA ALA A 275 27.85 -11.24 -12.01
C ALA A 275 26.79 -10.64 -12.94
N ASP A 276 25.57 -11.14 -12.86
CA ASP A 276 24.42 -10.70 -13.65
C ASP A 276 23.62 -9.58 -12.98
N GLU A 277 24.03 -9.07 -11.82
CA GLU A 277 23.37 -7.97 -11.10
C GLU A 277 24.10 -6.62 -11.27
N ALA A 278 23.37 -5.52 -11.06
CA ALA A 278 23.96 -4.18 -11.04
C ALA A 278 24.87 -3.98 -9.81
N ASP A 279 26.05 -3.37 -10.01
CA ASP A 279 26.97 -3.01 -8.93
C ASP A 279 26.33 -1.97 -8.00
N THR A 280 25.87 -2.46 -6.86
CA THR A 280 25.19 -1.68 -5.83
C THR A 280 25.58 -2.24 -4.46
N VAL A 281 25.81 -1.34 -3.50
CA VAL A 281 26.35 -1.72 -2.20
C VAL A 281 25.41 -1.39 -1.03
N GLY A 282 25.61 -2.11 0.07
CA GLY A 282 25.04 -1.83 1.38
C GLY A 282 26.15 -1.77 2.43
N ALA A 283 25.77 -1.68 3.72
CA ALA A 283 26.71 -1.50 4.82
C ALA A 283 27.88 -2.49 4.84
N THR A 284 27.63 -3.79 4.64
CA THR A 284 28.67 -4.84 4.68
C THR A 284 29.41 -5.00 3.36
N THR A 285 28.94 -4.41 2.27
CA THR A 285 29.58 -4.49 0.95
C THR A 285 30.20 -3.16 0.52
N LEU A 286 30.39 -2.21 1.45
CA LEU A 286 31.12 -0.97 1.17
C LEU A 286 32.58 -1.27 0.80
N ARG A 287 33.16 -0.36 0.01
CA ARG A 287 34.52 -0.44 -0.53
C ARG A 287 35.27 0.85 -0.17
N PRO A 288 36.61 0.86 -0.19
CA PRO A 288 37.39 2.07 0.11
C PRO A 288 36.96 3.30 -0.68
N GLU A 289 36.67 3.15 -1.98
CA GLU A 289 36.21 4.23 -2.86
C GLU A 289 34.88 4.88 -2.46
N HIS A 290 34.11 4.24 -1.56
CA HIS A 290 32.81 4.72 -1.12
C HIS A 290 32.86 5.59 0.14
N VAL A 291 34.02 5.67 0.81
CA VAL A 291 34.16 6.35 2.10
C VAL A 291 35.39 7.24 2.09
N THR A 292 35.17 8.55 2.29
CA THR A 292 36.24 9.54 2.48
C THR A 292 36.25 9.97 3.94
N LEU A 293 37.38 9.80 4.62
CA LEU A 293 37.59 10.28 5.98
C LEU A 293 38.26 11.65 5.94
N HIS A 294 37.63 12.64 6.57
CA HIS A 294 38.14 14.01 6.68
C HIS A 294 38.93 14.17 7.99
N GLU A 295 39.84 15.14 8.04
CA GLU A 295 40.70 15.39 9.21
C GLU A 295 39.93 15.93 10.43
N ASP A 296 38.74 16.51 10.20
CA ASP A 296 37.85 17.04 11.23
C ASP A 296 36.98 15.96 11.93
N GLY A 297 37.24 14.67 11.65
CA GLY A 297 36.50 13.54 12.21
C GLY A 297 35.18 13.23 11.49
N VAL A 298 34.89 13.90 10.36
CA VAL A 298 33.72 13.62 9.54
C VAL A 298 34.04 12.55 8.49
N ALA A 299 33.12 11.60 8.30
CA ALA A 299 33.16 10.68 7.18
C ALA A 299 32.10 11.02 6.14
N GLU A 300 32.50 11.04 4.88
CA GLU A 300 31.64 11.21 3.72
C GLU A 300 31.46 9.86 3.02
N PHE A 301 30.20 9.51 2.73
CA PHE A 301 29.84 8.26 2.10
C PHE A 301 29.16 8.55 0.77
N GLN A 302 29.73 8.04 -0.32
CA GLN A 302 29.22 8.26 -1.67
C GLN A 302 29.24 6.95 -2.48
N PHE A 303 28.06 6.42 -2.81
CA PHE A 303 27.94 5.15 -3.55
C PHE A 303 26.55 4.96 -4.19
N LEU A 304 26.39 3.91 -5.00
CA LEU A 304 25.09 3.49 -5.52
C LEU A 304 24.48 2.40 -4.62
N GLY A 305 23.33 2.70 -4.00
CA GLY A 305 22.60 1.75 -3.18
C GLY A 305 21.63 0.89 -4.00
N LYS A 306 20.73 0.19 -3.31
CA LYS A 306 19.64 -0.58 -3.93
C LYS A 306 18.94 0.22 -5.03
N ASP A 307 18.67 -0.44 -6.16
CA ASP A 307 18.05 0.14 -7.36
C ASP A 307 18.93 1.18 -8.09
N SER A 308 20.24 1.14 -7.84
CA SER A 308 21.25 2.11 -8.31
C SER A 308 20.92 3.55 -7.93
N VAL A 309 20.29 3.73 -6.78
CA VAL A 309 19.97 5.05 -6.25
C VAL A 309 21.23 5.66 -5.63
N PRO A 310 21.66 6.86 -6.05
CA PRO A 310 22.79 7.55 -5.44
C PRO A 310 22.56 7.77 -3.94
N TRP A 311 23.59 7.47 -3.17
CA TRP A 311 23.65 7.67 -1.73
C TRP A 311 24.80 8.61 -1.44
N HIS A 312 24.50 9.75 -0.81
CA HIS A 312 25.49 10.75 -0.43
C HIS A 312 25.12 11.34 0.93
N LYS A 313 25.92 11.05 1.96
CA LYS A 313 25.73 11.59 3.31
C LYS A 313 27.06 11.75 4.03
N THR A 314 27.10 12.69 4.97
CA THR A 314 28.19 12.87 5.92
C THR A 314 27.78 12.45 7.33
N LEU A 315 28.75 12.02 8.13
CA LEU A 315 28.57 11.62 9.52
C LEU A 315 29.79 12.01 10.35
N ALA A 316 29.59 12.81 11.40
CA ALA A 316 30.60 13.00 12.43
C ALA A 316 30.79 11.69 13.21
N LEU A 317 32.03 11.19 13.26
CA LEU A 317 32.35 9.90 13.84
C LEU A 317 32.93 10.05 15.27
N PRO A 318 32.56 9.16 16.20
CA PRO A 318 33.39 8.89 17.37
C PRO A 318 34.79 8.45 16.95
N GLU A 319 35.79 8.77 17.76
CA GLU A 319 37.20 8.52 17.49
C GLU A 319 37.46 7.02 17.22
N GLU A 320 36.82 6.13 17.97
CA GLU A 320 36.96 4.68 17.84
C GLU A 320 36.43 4.18 16.48
N VAL A 321 35.33 4.78 16.00
CA VAL A 321 34.75 4.44 14.69
C VAL A 321 35.61 5.00 13.56
N TYR A 322 36.14 6.21 13.73
CA TYR A 322 37.04 6.82 12.76
C TYR A 322 38.29 5.95 12.56
N HIS A 323 38.96 5.59 13.65
CA HIS A 323 40.13 4.71 13.60
C HIS A 323 39.80 3.33 13.06
N SER A 324 38.66 2.76 13.44
CA SER A 324 38.22 1.48 12.87
C SER A 324 38.01 1.59 11.36
N LEU A 325 37.38 2.65 10.84
CA LEU A 325 37.19 2.81 9.40
C LEU A 325 38.51 3.05 8.66
N ALA A 326 39.43 3.83 9.25
CA ALA A 326 40.76 4.01 8.68
C ALA A 326 41.53 2.67 8.58
N ASP A 327 41.48 1.83 9.62
CA ASP A 327 42.06 0.48 9.60
C ASP A 327 41.42 -0.40 8.52
N LEU A 328 40.09 -0.37 8.39
CA LEU A 328 39.37 -1.15 7.39
C LEU A 328 39.67 -0.69 5.96
N ILE A 329 39.85 0.63 5.73
CA ILE A 329 40.25 1.18 4.43
C ILE A 329 41.66 0.71 4.07
N ALA A 330 42.61 0.85 5.00
CA ALA A 330 44.01 0.49 4.77
C ALA A 330 44.23 -1.01 4.50
N HIS A 331 43.38 -1.85 5.06
CA HIS A 331 43.48 -3.31 4.98
C HIS A 331 42.31 -3.96 4.22
N ALA A 332 41.63 -3.18 3.37
CA ALA A 332 40.53 -3.69 2.56
C ALA A 332 41.03 -4.78 1.61
N ARG A 333 40.24 -5.82 1.45
CA ARG A 333 40.56 -6.97 0.58
C ARG A 333 39.30 -7.57 -0.02
N PRO A 334 39.39 -8.40 -1.07
CA PRO A 334 38.24 -9.10 -1.60
C PRO A 334 37.59 -10.00 -0.55
N SER A 335 36.28 -10.22 -0.72
CA SER A 335 35.53 -11.16 0.12
C SER A 335 36.00 -12.60 -0.11
N ARG A 336 35.81 -13.47 0.89
CA ARG A 336 36.16 -14.90 0.76
C ARG A 336 35.33 -15.64 -0.30
N SER A 337 34.15 -15.13 -0.62
CA SER A 337 33.29 -15.67 -1.68
C SER A 337 33.78 -15.35 -3.10
N ALA A 338 34.83 -14.53 -3.24
CA ALA A 338 35.41 -14.18 -4.54
C ALA A 338 36.24 -15.32 -5.16
N GLU A 339 36.45 -16.43 -4.44
CA GLU A 339 37.18 -17.61 -4.91
C GLU A 339 36.21 -18.59 -5.63
N GLY A 340 35.78 -18.25 -6.85
CA GLY A 340 34.91 -19.12 -7.67
C GLY A 340 34.75 -18.65 -9.12
N ALA A 341 34.44 -19.57 -10.04
CA ALA A 341 34.29 -19.29 -11.48
C ALA A 341 33.10 -18.36 -11.80
N ASP A 342 32.13 -18.24 -10.88
CA ASP A 342 30.92 -17.41 -11.01
C ASP A 342 31.01 -16.10 -10.19
N ALA A 343 32.19 -15.75 -9.65
CA ALA A 343 32.37 -14.53 -8.86
C ALA A 343 32.22 -13.27 -9.73
N ASN A 344 31.37 -12.34 -9.31
CA ASN A 344 31.22 -11.03 -9.95
C ASN A 344 32.54 -10.26 -9.91
N ALA A 345 32.87 -9.49 -10.95
CA ALA A 345 33.96 -8.52 -10.95
C ALA A 345 33.89 -7.54 -9.75
N ALA A 346 32.70 -7.26 -9.21
CA ALA A 346 32.52 -6.47 -7.99
C ALA A 346 32.90 -7.22 -6.70
N ALA A 347 32.80 -8.56 -6.68
CA ALA A 347 33.19 -9.40 -5.53
C ALA A 347 34.72 -9.51 -5.40
N SER A 348 35.45 -9.40 -6.51
CA SER A 348 36.91 -9.37 -6.54
C SER A 348 37.52 -8.00 -6.19
N LEU A 349 36.70 -6.97 -5.99
CA LEU A 349 37.17 -5.67 -5.51
C LEU A 349 37.38 -5.66 -3.99
N PRO A 350 38.33 -4.86 -3.47
CA PRO A 350 38.53 -4.70 -2.03
C PRO A 350 37.27 -4.18 -1.32
N GLN A 351 36.83 -4.92 -0.30
CA GLN A 351 35.71 -4.55 0.57
C GLN A 351 36.22 -4.14 1.96
N LEU A 352 35.47 -3.24 2.59
CA LEU A 352 35.70 -2.81 3.98
C LEU A 352 35.36 -3.92 4.98
N PHE A 353 34.42 -4.81 4.66
CA PHE A 353 33.94 -5.87 5.57
C PHE A 353 33.98 -7.27 4.91
N PRO A 354 35.15 -7.76 4.46
CA PRO A 354 35.27 -8.94 3.58
C PRO A 354 34.86 -10.28 4.23
N ASP A 355 34.74 -10.33 5.56
CA ASP A 355 34.33 -11.53 6.30
C ASP A 355 32.94 -11.38 6.95
N ILE A 356 32.25 -10.26 6.71
CA ILE A 356 30.99 -9.95 7.40
C ILE A 356 29.83 -10.04 6.42
N THR A 357 28.96 -11.01 6.67
CA THR A 357 27.73 -11.21 5.92
C THR A 357 26.51 -10.64 6.66
N SER A 358 25.37 -10.58 5.99
CA SER A 358 24.10 -10.24 6.64
C SER A 358 23.74 -11.17 7.79
N SER A 359 24.06 -12.46 7.69
CA SER A 359 23.92 -13.43 8.78
C SER A 359 24.77 -13.07 9.99
N THR A 360 25.99 -12.56 9.78
CA THR A 360 26.89 -12.14 10.85
C THR A 360 26.34 -10.94 11.61
N VAL A 361 25.89 -9.92 10.88
CA VAL A 361 25.25 -8.72 11.45
C VAL A 361 23.96 -9.07 12.19
N ASN A 362 23.08 -9.87 11.59
CA ASN A 362 21.82 -10.26 12.22
C ASN A 362 22.06 -11.17 13.44
N GLY A 363 23.09 -12.02 13.41
CA GLY A 363 23.53 -12.80 14.56
C GLY A 363 24.03 -11.94 15.71
N PHE A 364 24.79 -10.86 15.42
CA PHE A 364 25.19 -9.88 16.43
C PHE A 364 23.97 -9.23 17.10
N PHE A 365 23.03 -8.73 16.31
CA PHE A 365 21.82 -8.10 16.83
C PHE A 365 20.92 -9.08 17.61
N SER A 366 20.77 -10.31 17.11
CA SER A 366 19.92 -11.33 17.73
C SER A 366 20.45 -11.82 19.08
N ARG A 367 21.77 -11.78 19.31
CA ARG A 367 22.37 -12.08 20.62
C ARG A 367 22.01 -11.02 21.66
N THR A 368 21.89 -9.76 21.27
CA THR A 368 21.51 -8.68 22.18
C THR A 368 20.00 -8.63 22.40
N LEU A 369 19.21 -8.86 21.34
CA LEU A 369 17.76 -8.90 21.41
C LEU A 369 17.23 -9.99 20.48
N LYS A 370 16.61 -11.03 21.05
CA LYS A 370 16.09 -12.18 20.27
C LYS A 370 15.18 -11.71 19.14
N GLY A 371 15.50 -12.15 17.91
CA GLY A 371 14.76 -11.81 16.71
C GLY A 371 15.04 -10.43 16.13
N LEU A 372 15.96 -9.63 16.69
CA LEU A 372 16.38 -8.36 16.10
C LEU A 372 17.20 -8.60 14.83
N SER A 373 16.86 -7.86 13.77
CA SER A 373 17.59 -7.85 12.51
C SER A 373 17.86 -6.42 12.07
N ALA A 374 18.86 -6.22 11.23
CA ALA A 374 19.26 -4.91 10.75
C ALA A 374 18.13 -4.14 10.03
N LYS A 375 17.23 -4.85 9.34
CA LYS A 375 16.08 -4.25 8.65
C LYS A 375 15.16 -3.49 9.62
N LYS A 376 15.08 -3.93 10.88
CA LYS A 376 14.21 -3.31 11.89
C LYS A 376 14.65 -1.90 12.28
N PHE A 377 15.94 -1.59 12.22
CA PHE A 377 16.46 -0.24 12.51
C PHE A 377 15.88 0.81 11.57
N ARG A 378 15.76 0.50 10.26
CA ARG A 378 15.16 1.42 9.29
C ARG A 378 13.68 1.69 9.60
N THR A 379 12.93 0.67 9.99
CA THR A 379 11.52 0.81 10.38
C THR A 379 11.39 1.63 11.67
N TYR A 380 12.21 1.32 12.66
CA TYR A 380 12.25 2.04 13.94
C TYR A 380 12.56 3.53 13.74
N HIS A 381 13.69 3.86 13.09
CA HIS A 381 14.11 5.26 12.92
C HIS A 381 13.14 6.04 12.01
N ALA A 382 12.59 5.41 10.96
CA ALA A 382 11.56 6.05 10.13
C ALA A 382 10.27 6.33 10.91
N THR A 383 9.88 5.45 11.84
CA THR A 383 8.73 5.66 12.70
C THR A 383 9.00 6.77 13.72
N LYS A 384 10.16 6.77 14.36
CA LYS A 384 10.54 7.79 15.36
C LYS A 384 10.72 9.18 14.78
N VAL A 385 11.26 9.32 13.56
CA VAL A 385 11.36 10.64 12.92
C VAL A 385 9.97 11.21 12.61
N VAL A 386 9.03 10.36 12.18
CA VAL A 386 7.63 10.78 11.97
C VAL A 386 6.98 11.19 13.28
N GLU A 387 7.11 10.37 14.33
CA GLU A 387 6.57 10.67 15.65
C GLU A 387 7.07 12.03 16.18
N ARG A 388 8.39 12.29 16.10
CA ARG A 388 8.99 13.56 16.51
C ARG A 388 8.56 14.74 15.65
N SER A 389 8.46 14.55 14.33
CA SER A 389 8.02 15.60 13.41
C SER A 389 6.54 15.97 13.64
N LEU A 390 5.67 14.99 13.88
CA LEU A 390 4.27 15.21 14.23
C LEU A 390 4.14 15.91 15.60
N ALA A 391 4.89 15.46 16.61
CA ALA A 391 4.90 16.08 17.94
C ALA A 391 5.40 17.53 17.91
N SER A 392 6.44 17.82 17.12
CA SER A 392 7.01 19.16 17.00
C SER A 392 6.25 20.08 16.02
N SER A 393 5.23 19.58 15.32
CA SER A 393 4.46 20.35 14.33
C SER A 393 3.66 21.53 14.90
N GLY A 394 3.33 21.49 16.21
CA GLY A 394 2.56 22.51 16.90
C GLY A 394 1.08 22.60 16.51
N VAL A 395 0.59 21.68 15.67
CA VAL A 395 -0.81 21.63 15.21
C VAL A 395 -1.74 21.18 16.34
N ARG A 396 -2.90 21.82 16.45
CA ARG A 396 -3.92 21.54 17.49
C ARG A 396 -5.26 21.13 16.86
N ALA A 397 -6.18 20.60 17.66
CA ALA A 397 -7.52 20.20 17.22
C ALA A 397 -8.27 21.31 16.46
N ARG A 398 -8.20 22.55 16.96
CA ARG A 398 -8.82 23.75 16.35
C ARG A 398 -8.18 24.25 15.05
N ASP A 399 -7.01 23.73 14.67
CA ASP A 399 -6.35 24.17 13.45
C ASP A 399 -7.09 23.63 12.20
N PRO A 400 -7.09 24.36 11.08
CA PRO A 400 -7.70 23.86 9.85
C PRO A 400 -7.05 22.56 9.35
N GLU A 401 -7.83 21.67 8.75
CA GLU A 401 -7.37 20.37 8.24
C GLU A 401 -6.14 20.46 7.33
N TYR A 402 -6.02 21.52 6.51
CA TYR A 402 -4.87 21.65 5.61
C TYR A 402 -3.53 21.78 6.35
N LYS A 403 -3.53 22.32 7.59
CA LYS A 403 -2.33 22.35 8.44
C LYS A 403 -2.00 20.96 8.98
N LYS A 404 -3.02 20.20 9.38
CA LYS A 404 -2.87 18.80 9.83
C LYS A 404 -2.34 17.93 8.67
N TRP A 405 -2.96 18.02 7.49
CA TRP A 405 -2.49 17.36 6.27
C TRP A 405 -1.05 17.75 5.90
N ARG A 406 -0.69 19.03 6.03
CA ARG A 406 0.69 19.51 5.81
C ARG A 406 1.66 18.87 6.79
N ALA A 407 1.36 18.86 8.08
CA ALA A 407 2.22 18.24 9.10
C ALA A 407 2.46 16.75 8.82
N ALA A 408 1.40 15.99 8.50
CA ALA A 408 1.51 14.58 8.13
C ALA A 408 2.38 14.35 6.89
N ASN A 409 2.27 15.20 5.86
CA ASN A 409 3.12 15.11 4.67
C ASN A 409 4.59 15.44 4.95
N LEU A 410 4.86 16.45 5.79
CA LEU A 410 6.21 16.82 6.18
C LEU A 410 6.88 15.72 7.01
N ALA A 411 6.16 15.13 7.97
CA ALA A 411 6.66 14.01 8.76
C ALA A 411 7.03 12.80 7.86
N ASN A 412 6.18 12.45 6.89
CA ASN A 412 6.48 11.38 5.94
C ASN A 412 7.67 11.73 5.01
N LEU A 413 7.82 13.00 4.65
CA LEU A 413 8.96 13.45 3.85
C LEU A 413 10.27 13.27 4.61
N GLU A 414 10.32 13.60 5.91
CA GLU A 414 11.49 13.36 6.74
C GLU A 414 11.86 11.88 6.81
N ALA A 415 10.88 10.97 6.94
CA ALA A 415 11.14 9.53 6.85
C ALA A 415 11.70 9.10 5.48
N ALA A 416 11.19 9.66 4.38
CA ALA A 416 11.70 9.38 3.05
C ALA A 416 13.15 9.88 2.87
N GLN A 417 13.47 11.06 3.41
CA GLN A 417 14.81 11.64 3.40
C GLN A 417 15.80 10.80 4.21
N LEU A 418 15.43 10.47 5.45
CA LEU A 418 16.21 9.60 6.32
C LEU A 418 16.56 8.27 5.63
N CYS A 419 15.56 7.64 5.00
CA CYS A 419 15.71 6.37 4.32
C CYS A 419 16.35 6.44 2.92
N ASN A 420 16.70 7.61 2.42
CA ASN A 420 17.17 7.85 1.05
C ASN A 420 16.21 7.30 -0.03
N HIS A 421 14.91 7.52 0.13
CA HIS A 421 13.90 7.11 -0.86
C HIS A 421 13.70 8.20 -1.91
N THR A 422 14.44 8.11 -3.01
CA THR A 422 14.34 9.09 -4.11
C THR A 422 13.49 8.57 -5.27
N LYS A 423 13.16 9.47 -6.20
CA LYS A 423 12.53 9.16 -7.49
C LYS A 423 13.08 10.09 -8.56
N GLN A 424 13.01 9.63 -9.81
CA GLN A 424 13.29 10.50 -10.95
C GLN A 424 12.26 11.64 -11.02
N VAL A 425 12.75 12.85 -11.22
CA VAL A 425 11.92 14.03 -11.45
C VAL A 425 11.27 13.89 -12.83
N ARG A 426 9.94 14.10 -12.89
CA ARG A 426 9.17 14.07 -14.15
C ARG A 426 8.50 15.41 -14.37
N GLY A 427 8.60 15.94 -15.58
CA GLY A 427 8.00 17.22 -15.99
C GLY A 427 8.73 18.45 -15.45
N SER A 428 8.38 19.63 -15.99
CA SER A 428 8.90 20.91 -15.55
C SER A 428 8.22 21.35 -14.24
N TRP A 429 9.05 21.65 -13.23
CA TRP A 429 8.56 22.26 -11.99
C TRP A 429 8.14 23.71 -12.24
N GLU A 430 8.80 24.40 -13.17
CA GLU A 430 8.50 25.78 -13.55
C GLU A 430 7.02 25.93 -13.98
N ASP A 431 6.55 25.08 -14.90
CA ASP A 431 5.15 25.08 -15.36
C ASP A 431 4.16 24.79 -14.22
N THR A 432 4.53 23.90 -13.31
CA THR A 432 3.70 23.54 -12.17
C THR A 432 3.64 24.68 -11.15
N GLN A 433 4.77 25.36 -10.93
CA GLN A 433 4.88 26.51 -10.06
C GLN A 433 4.03 27.68 -10.57
N VAL A 434 4.11 28.01 -11.86
CA VAL A 434 3.28 29.06 -12.48
C VAL A 434 1.79 28.78 -12.27
N ARG A 435 1.35 27.53 -12.44
CA ARG A 435 -0.04 27.13 -12.17
C ARG A 435 -0.46 27.33 -10.72
N TYR A 436 0.42 27.05 -9.76
CA TYR A 436 0.15 27.31 -8.34
C TYR A 436 0.08 28.81 -8.04
N GLU A 437 0.99 29.60 -8.59
CA GLU A 437 1.03 31.06 -8.42
C GLU A 437 -0.25 31.72 -8.96
N GLN A 438 -0.72 31.32 -10.14
CA GLN A 438 -2.00 31.76 -10.70
C GLN A 438 -3.18 31.39 -9.79
N ARG A 439 -3.22 30.16 -9.26
CA ARG A 439 -4.25 29.72 -8.31
C ARG A 439 -4.23 30.52 -7.01
N ILE A 440 -3.03 30.85 -6.50
CA ILE A 440 -2.84 31.68 -5.30
C ILE A 440 -3.36 33.10 -5.56
N LEU A 441 -3.04 33.70 -6.72
CA LEU A 441 -3.51 35.03 -7.10
C LEU A 441 -5.05 35.06 -7.18
N ALA A 442 -5.65 34.08 -7.87
CA ALA A 442 -7.10 33.95 -7.97
C ALA A 442 -7.78 33.75 -6.59
N ALA A 443 -7.15 33.00 -5.69
CA ALA A 443 -7.64 32.80 -4.32
C ALA A 443 -7.54 34.09 -3.49
N LYS A 444 -6.46 34.86 -3.62
CA LYS A 444 -6.32 36.19 -2.97
C LYS A 444 -7.41 37.15 -3.43
N ALA A 445 -7.61 37.28 -4.75
CA ALA A 445 -8.67 38.14 -5.30
C ALA A 445 -10.06 37.72 -4.82
N ARG A 446 -10.31 36.40 -4.64
CA ARG A 446 -11.56 35.90 -4.04
C ARG A 446 -11.73 36.32 -2.58
N ILE A 447 -10.66 36.26 -1.78
CA ILE A 447 -10.67 36.71 -0.38
C ILE A 447 -10.97 38.21 -0.29
N GLU A 448 -10.35 39.02 -1.16
CA GLU A 448 -10.58 40.47 -1.21
C GLU A 448 -12.05 40.79 -1.53
N ARG A 449 -12.64 40.12 -2.52
CA ARG A 449 -14.08 40.27 -2.82
C ARG A 449 -14.96 39.93 -1.63
N TYR A 450 -14.70 38.82 -0.92
CA TYR A 450 -15.47 38.48 0.28
C TYR A 450 -15.19 39.42 1.46
N ALA A 451 -13.99 39.98 1.56
CA ALA A 451 -13.68 41.01 2.54
C ALA A 451 -14.48 42.30 2.28
N ALA A 452 -14.62 42.71 1.01
CA ALA A 452 -15.49 43.83 0.63
C ALA A 452 -16.96 43.55 0.97
N GLN A 453 -17.50 42.38 0.61
CA GLN A 453 -18.87 41.99 0.95
C GLN A 453 -19.12 41.93 2.47
N THR A 454 -18.13 41.49 3.24
CA THR A 454 -18.19 41.48 4.71
C THR A 454 -18.29 42.90 5.25
N ARG A 455 -17.52 43.83 4.70
CA ARG A 455 -17.52 45.26 5.09
C ARG A 455 -18.88 45.89 4.79
N GLU A 456 -19.36 45.75 3.57
CA GLU A 456 -20.68 46.26 3.12
C GLU A 456 -21.82 45.70 3.97
N SER A 457 -21.78 44.41 4.30
CA SER A 457 -22.82 43.79 5.14
C SER A 457 -22.78 44.32 6.57
N ARG A 458 -21.59 44.59 7.12
CA ARG A 458 -21.42 45.17 8.47
C ARG A 458 -21.88 46.62 8.51
N GLU A 459 -21.55 47.42 7.50
CA GLU A 459 -21.99 48.80 7.37
C GLU A 459 -23.52 48.88 7.28
N ARG A 460 -24.15 48.02 6.46
CA ARG A 460 -25.62 47.92 6.40
C ARG A 460 -26.25 47.48 7.71
N TYR A 461 -25.61 46.57 8.44
CA TYR A 461 -26.09 46.15 9.76
C TYR A 461 -26.02 47.29 10.78
N ALA A 462 -24.91 48.03 10.82
CA ALA A 462 -24.73 49.18 11.70
C ALA A 462 -25.72 50.31 11.35
N ALA A 463 -25.89 50.64 10.08
CA ALA A 463 -26.88 51.63 9.64
C ALA A 463 -28.31 51.23 10.05
N LEU A 464 -28.65 49.94 9.96
CA LEU A 464 -29.94 49.42 10.39
C LEU A 464 -30.12 49.44 11.92
N GLN A 465 -29.03 49.34 12.69
CA GLN A 465 -29.07 49.52 14.15
C GLN A 465 -29.39 50.97 14.50
N SER A 466 -28.69 51.93 13.88
CA SER A 466 -28.99 53.35 14.06
C SER A 466 -30.42 53.70 13.62
N GLU A 467 -30.88 53.17 12.47
CA GLU A 467 -32.26 53.33 12.01
C GLU A 467 -33.27 52.77 13.03
N ALA A 468 -32.97 51.64 13.66
CA ALA A 468 -33.83 51.05 14.67
C ALA A 468 -33.93 51.92 15.93
N GLU A 469 -32.79 52.43 16.42
CA GLU A 469 -32.70 53.29 17.61
C GLU A 469 -33.46 54.62 17.40
N GLU A 470 -33.29 55.26 16.25
CA GLU A 470 -33.98 56.51 15.90
C GLU A 470 -35.50 56.30 15.81
N ASN A 471 -35.94 55.26 15.09
CA ASN A 471 -37.38 55.00 14.91
C ASN A 471 -38.07 54.50 16.18
N GLU A 472 -37.36 53.76 17.05
CA GLU A 472 -37.89 53.35 18.36
C GLU A 472 -38.02 54.55 19.31
N SER A 473 -37.04 55.47 19.28
CA SER A 473 -37.06 56.70 20.09
C SER A 473 -38.13 57.69 19.63
N ALA A 474 -38.40 57.76 18.32
CA ALA A 474 -39.44 58.61 17.74
C ALA A 474 -40.86 58.01 17.82
N ALA A 475 -41.02 56.75 18.23
CA ALA A 475 -42.31 56.08 18.29
C ALA A 475 -43.09 56.42 19.58
N ASP A 476 -44.40 56.66 19.42
CA ASP A 476 -45.34 56.84 20.52
C ASP A 476 -45.48 55.56 21.36
N GLU A 477 -45.86 55.71 22.64
CA GLU A 477 -45.86 54.64 23.65
C GLU A 477 -46.69 53.41 23.24
N SER A 478 -47.80 53.60 22.51
CA SER A 478 -48.66 52.51 22.01
C SER A 478 -48.09 51.75 20.79
N SER A 479 -47.13 52.34 20.07
CA SER A 479 -46.59 51.82 18.80
C SER A 479 -45.14 51.32 18.91
N ARG A 480 -44.43 51.71 19.98
CA ARG A 480 -43.02 51.42 20.23
C ARG A 480 -42.70 49.92 20.20
N ASP A 481 -43.54 49.08 20.81
CA ASP A 481 -43.34 47.62 20.81
C ASP A 481 -43.51 46.99 19.42
N ALA A 482 -44.43 47.51 18.60
CA ALA A 482 -44.60 47.04 17.22
C ALA A 482 -43.40 47.44 16.34
N VAL A 483 -42.87 48.66 16.53
CA VAL A 483 -41.66 49.15 15.84
C VAL A 483 -40.44 48.32 16.24
N ARG A 484 -40.24 48.08 17.54
CA ARG A 484 -39.18 47.21 18.07
C ARG A 484 -39.26 45.80 17.47
N ALA A 485 -40.44 45.18 17.48
CA ALA A 485 -40.65 43.84 16.92
C ALA A 485 -40.30 43.76 15.43
N ARG A 486 -40.59 44.82 14.65
CA ARG A 486 -40.22 44.92 13.23
C ARG A 486 -38.69 44.96 13.04
N TYR A 487 -38.00 45.81 13.80
CA TYR A 487 -36.55 45.97 13.68
C TYR A 487 -35.77 44.77 14.20
N VAL A 488 -36.25 44.08 15.24
CA VAL A 488 -35.67 42.80 15.71
C VAL A 488 -35.61 41.79 14.56
N LYS A 489 -36.69 41.64 13.77
CA LYS A 489 -36.71 40.73 12.60
C LYS A 489 -35.72 41.19 11.52
N ARG A 490 -35.69 42.48 11.17
CA ARG A 490 -34.78 43.05 10.15
C ARG A 490 -33.31 42.91 10.56
N LEU A 491 -32.97 43.24 11.81
CA LEU A 491 -31.63 43.09 12.38
C LEU A 491 -31.20 41.62 12.42
N GLY A 492 -32.11 40.69 12.73
CA GLY A 492 -31.84 39.26 12.66
C GLY A 492 -31.45 38.80 11.25
N VAL A 493 -32.13 39.28 10.21
CA VAL A 493 -31.77 38.98 8.80
C VAL A 493 -30.42 39.58 8.42
N ALA A 494 -30.17 40.84 8.78
CA ALA A 494 -28.92 41.53 8.48
C ALA A 494 -27.72 40.90 9.21
N ARG A 495 -27.89 40.51 10.48
CA ARG A 495 -26.89 39.76 11.25
C ARG A 495 -26.53 38.43 10.59
N ARG A 496 -27.53 37.64 10.17
CA ARG A 496 -27.28 36.38 9.42
C ARG A 496 -26.50 36.62 8.12
N ARG A 497 -26.75 37.72 7.41
CA ARG A 497 -25.98 38.08 6.20
C ARG A 497 -24.51 38.38 6.53
N VAL A 498 -24.23 39.10 7.62
CA VAL A 498 -22.87 39.36 8.10
C VAL A 498 -22.17 38.04 8.47
N GLU A 499 -22.84 37.16 9.22
CA GLU A 499 -22.31 35.85 9.61
C GLU A 499 -21.98 35.00 8.37
N GLN A 500 -22.88 34.93 7.39
CA GLN A 500 -22.63 34.23 6.12
C GLN A 500 -21.46 34.82 5.33
N ALA A 501 -21.31 36.14 5.27
CA ALA A 501 -20.20 36.81 4.60
C ALA A 501 -18.85 36.49 5.29
N LEU A 502 -18.82 36.51 6.62
CA LEU A 502 -17.65 36.12 7.42
C LEU A 502 -17.26 34.66 7.17
N GLN A 503 -18.23 33.74 7.17
CA GLN A 503 -17.99 32.32 6.89
C GLN A 503 -17.47 32.08 5.46
N ARG A 504 -17.97 32.81 4.46
CA ARG A 504 -17.46 32.73 3.06
C ARG A 504 -16.02 33.20 2.98
N ARG A 505 -15.69 34.31 3.65
CA ARG A 505 -14.32 34.82 3.73
C ARG A 505 -13.40 33.81 4.41
N ALA A 506 -13.79 33.27 5.57
CA ALA A 506 -13.02 32.27 6.30
C ALA A 506 -12.70 31.03 5.44
N ARG A 507 -13.73 30.44 4.79
CA ARG A 507 -13.55 29.31 3.86
C ARG A 507 -12.61 29.64 2.70
N ALA A 508 -12.68 30.85 2.14
CA ALA A 508 -11.76 31.27 1.08
C ALA A 508 -10.31 31.42 1.58
N THR A 509 -10.12 31.90 2.81
CA THR A 509 -8.80 31.97 3.46
C THR A 509 -8.21 30.58 3.71
N GLU A 510 -9.02 29.63 4.18
CA GLU A 510 -8.59 28.23 4.33
C GLU A 510 -8.23 27.58 3.00
N ALA A 511 -9.02 27.83 1.95
CA ALA A 511 -8.73 27.33 0.60
C ALA A 511 -7.39 27.87 0.08
N LEU A 512 -7.05 29.14 0.34
CA LEU A 512 -5.73 29.69 0.04
C LEU A 512 -4.63 28.97 0.84
N GLY A 513 -4.85 28.73 2.13
CA GLY A 513 -3.93 27.95 2.98
C GLY A 513 -3.65 26.56 2.42
N LYS A 514 -4.71 25.86 1.96
CA LYS A 514 -4.60 24.56 1.30
C LYS A 514 -3.77 24.61 0.02
N ILE A 515 -3.98 25.61 -0.84
CA ILE A 515 -3.20 25.76 -2.08
C ILE A 515 -1.71 25.98 -1.76
N ARG A 516 -1.40 26.81 -0.77
CA ARG A 516 -0.02 27.06 -0.32
C ARG A 516 0.64 25.80 0.23
N ALA A 517 -0.06 25.05 1.08
CA ALA A 517 0.42 23.78 1.61
C ALA A 517 0.69 22.76 0.48
N GLN A 518 -0.22 22.65 -0.50
CA GLN A 518 -0.04 21.78 -1.67
C GLN A 518 1.19 22.16 -2.50
N MET A 519 1.40 23.46 -2.74
CA MET A 519 2.56 23.97 -3.46
C MET A 519 3.86 23.65 -2.71
N GLU A 520 3.90 23.88 -1.40
CA GLU A 520 5.07 23.58 -0.56
C GLU A 520 5.42 22.09 -0.59
N ILE A 521 4.43 21.22 -0.34
CA ILE A 521 4.63 19.76 -0.37
C ILE A 521 5.05 19.31 -1.78
N GLY A 522 4.41 19.84 -2.83
CA GLY A 522 4.76 19.56 -4.22
C GLY A 522 6.22 19.89 -4.53
N LYS A 523 6.69 21.06 -4.06
CA LYS A 523 8.09 21.51 -4.23
C LYS A 523 9.06 20.60 -3.50
N ARG A 524 8.80 20.32 -2.21
CA ARG A 524 9.71 19.55 -1.36
C ARG A 524 9.75 18.07 -1.70
N LYS A 525 8.65 17.47 -2.19
CA LYS A 525 8.55 16.04 -2.56
C LYS A 525 9.09 15.73 -3.97
N ARG A 526 9.61 16.71 -4.71
CA ARG A 526 9.95 16.54 -6.13
C ARG A 526 10.88 15.36 -6.40
N GLU A 527 11.92 15.24 -5.58
CA GLU A 527 12.95 14.18 -5.70
C GLU A 527 12.72 13.01 -4.76
N TRP A 528 11.72 13.10 -3.87
CA TRP A 528 11.49 12.12 -2.81
C TRP A 528 10.29 11.22 -3.09
N ASN A 529 10.49 9.92 -2.90
CA ASN A 529 9.47 8.88 -2.95
C ASN A 529 8.90 8.62 -1.56
N THR A 530 7.91 9.44 -1.17
CA THR A 530 7.24 9.29 0.13
C THR A 530 6.21 8.15 0.18
N SER A 531 5.95 7.48 -0.94
CA SER A 531 5.04 6.32 -0.96
C SER A 531 5.70 5.09 -0.35
N THR A 532 7.00 4.89 -0.59
CA THR A 532 7.76 3.76 -0.06
C THR A 532 7.90 3.83 1.46
N SER A 533 8.21 5.01 2.02
CA SER A 533 8.25 5.20 3.49
C SER A 533 6.90 4.88 4.12
N LEU A 534 5.84 5.48 3.58
CA LEU A 534 4.48 5.34 4.09
C LEU A 534 3.92 3.92 4.00
N LYS A 535 4.28 3.16 2.95
CA LYS A 535 3.78 1.79 2.72
C LYS A 535 4.47 0.73 3.60
N SER A 536 5.70 0.94 4.05
CA SER A 536 6.52 -0.19 4.54
C SER A 536 7.35 0.07 5.79
N TYR A 537 7.69 1.32 6.09
CA TYR A 537 8.69 1.65 7.12
C TYR A 537 8.13 2.43 8.30
N VAL A 538 7.01 3.13 8.13
CA VAL A 538 6.42 3.94 9.20
C VAL A 538 5.22 3.19 9.79
N ASP A 539 5.18 3.04 11.12
CA ASP A 539 4.04 2.49 11.83
C ASP A 539 2.81 3.42 11.67
N PRO A 540 1.71 2.95 11.05
CA PRO A 540 0.51 3.77 10.84
C PRO A 540 -0.18 4.16 12.16
N ARG A 541 0.03 3.45 13.26
CA ARG A 541 -0.54 3.80 14.58
C ARG A 541 -0.02 5.13 15.12
N VAL A 542 1.21 5.52 14.76
CA VAL A 542 1.77 6.83 15.11
C VAL A 542 0.94 7.96 14.48
N TYR A 543 0.50 7.77 13.23
CA TYR A 543 -0.39 8.71 12.57
C TYR A 543 -1.77 8.71 13.22
N GLN A 544 -2.33 7.54 13.52
CA GLN A 544 -3.66 7.41 14.13
C GLN A 544 -3.72 8.12 15.50
N ARG A 545 -2.81 7.78 16.44
CA ARG A 545 -2.74 8.41 17.76
C ARG A 545 -2.47 9.91 17.71
N TRP A 546 -1.72 10.38 16.70
CA TRP A 546 -1.57 11.81 16.49
C TRP A 546 -2.87 12.45 15.97
N GLY A 547 -3.54 11.79 15.02
CA GLY A 547 -4.83 12.20 14.46
C GLY A 547 -5.91 12.40 15.52
N GLU A 548 -6.09 11.43 16.40
CA GLU A 548 -7.03 11.50 17.54
C GLU A 548 -6.75 12.71 18.44
N ARG A 549 -5.48 12.93 18.81
CA ARG A 549 -5.07 14.09 19.64
C ARG A 549 -5.34 15.44 18.97
N VAL A 550 -5.33 15.50 17.65
CA VAL A 550 -5.58 16.73 16.89
C VAL A 550 -6.93 16.70 16.17
N ASP A 551 -7.86 15.83 16.53
CA ASP A 551 -9.17 15.70 15.88
C ASP A 551 -9.07 15.68 14.35
N TYR A 552 -8.35 14.69 13.82
CA TYR A 552 -8.09 14.51 12.40
C TYR A 552 -8.13 13.05 12.02
N ASP A 553 -9.07 12.69 11.15
CA ASP A 553 -9.18 11.37 10.57
C ASP A 553 -8.04 11.15 9.55
N VAL A 554 -6.88 10.72 10.05
CA VAL A 554 -5.68 10.55 9.22
C VAL A 554 -5.87 9.42 8.20
N LEU A 555 -6.59 8.36 8.56
CA LEU A 555 -6.84 7.21 7.68
C LEU A 555 -7.62 7.61 6.42
N ASN A 556 -8.64 8.46 6.55
CA ASN A 556 -9.42 8.92 5.40
C ASN A 556 -8.85 10.18 4.73
N ALA A 557 -8.25 11.09 5.49
CA ALA A 557 -7.86 12.40 4.96
C ALA A 557 -6.40 12.49 4.47
N PHE A 558 -5.53 11.54 4.85
CA PHE A 558 -4.11 11.55 4.47
C PHE A 558 -3.68 10.31 3.70
N PHE A 559 -4.07 9.11 4.12
CA PHE A 559 -3.66 7.88 3.43
C PHE A 559 -4.41 7.70 2.10
N PRO A 560 -3.71 7.32 1.01
CA PRO A 560 -4.36 6.88 -0.22
C PRO A 560 -5.26 5.67 0.04
N THR A 561 -6.33 5.51 -0.75
CA THR A 561 -7.33 4.43 -0.60
C THR A 561 -6.73 3.03 -0.44
N ALA A 562 -5.69 2.71 -1.23
CA ALA A 562 -5.03 1.41 -1.13
C ALA A 562 -4.31 1.21 0.22
N LEU A 563 -3.71 2.26 0.78
CA LEU A 563 -3.06 2.19 2.10
C LEU A 563 -4.09 2.24 3.23
N ARG A 564 -5.20 2.95 3.06
CA ARG A 564 -6.33 2.91 4.00
C ARG A 564 -6.84 1.47 4.19
N ARG A 565 -7.12 0.75 3.09
CA ARG A 565 -7.52 -0.68 3.14
C ARG A 565 -6.46 -1.55 3.79
N LYS A 566 -5.18 -1.30 3.47
CA LYS A 566 -4.04 -2.03 4.04
C LYS A 566 -3.92 -1.81 5.56
N TYR A 567 -4.17 -0.61 6.06
CA TYR A 567 -4.01 -0.23 7.46
C TYR A 567 -5.32 -0.19 8.25
N ALA A 568 -6.38 -0.81 7.73
CA ALA A 568 -7.68 -0.88 8.41
C ALA A 568 -7.58 -1.43 9.84
N TRP A 569 -6.69 -2.40 10.05
CA TRP A 569 -6.43 -3.04 11.34
C TRP A 569 -6.02 -2.04 12.45
N VAL A 570 -5.50 -0.87 12.09
CA VAL A 570 -5.05 0.16 13.06
C VAL A 570 -6.18 0.69 13.93
N GLN A 571 -7.42 0.66 13.43
CA GLN A 571 -8.59 1.17 14.16
C GLN A 571 -9.00 0.28 15.34
N TYR A 572 -8.49 -0.95 15.40
CA TYR A 572 -8.94 -1.96 16.36
C TYR A 572 -7.88 -2.33 17.40
N VAL A 573 -6.68 -1.74 17.32
CA VAL A 573 -5.52 -2.13 18.16
C VAL A 573 -5.75 -1.84 19.64
N ASP A 574 -6.49 -0.78 19.98
CA ASP A 574 -6.80 -0.44 21.37
C ASP A 574 -8.06 -1.16 21.89
N SER A 575 -8.72 -1.96 21.04
CA SER A 575 -9.90 -2.78 21.39
C SER A 575 -9.56 -4.25 21.65
N GLU A 576 -8.31 -4.66 21.43
CA GLU A 576 -7.78 -5.94 21.90
C GLU A 576 -7.52 -5.83 23.42
N GLY A 577 -8.60 -5.76 24.20
CA GLY A 577 -8.54 -5.98 25.64
C GLY A 577 -8.11 -7.42 25.91
N ASP A 578 -7.35 -7.60 27.00
CA ASP A 578 -6.80 -8.86 27.54
C ASP A 578 -7.88 -9.90 27.94
N ASP A 579 -8.88 -10.19 27.10
CA ASP A 579 -9.85 -11.25 27.33
C ASP A 579 -9.36 -12.54 26.63
N GLU A 580 -8.37 -13.19 27.25
CA GLU A 580 -7.71 -14.41 26.76
C GLU A 580 -8.65 -15.64 26.62
N ASP A 581 -9.90 -15.56 27.10
CA ASP A 581 -10.76 -16.74 27.30
C ASP A 581 -11.75 -17.05 26.13
N ILE A 582 -12.12 -16.09 25.27
CA ILE A 582 -13.11 -16.32 24.19
C ILE A 582 -12.47 -16.21 22.81
N ALA A 583 -12.24 -17.37 22.16
CA ALA A 583 -11.65 -17.42 20.82
C ALA A 583 -12.72 -17.34 19.72
N ILE A 584 -12.78 -16.22 18.99
CA ILE A 584 -13.62 -16.05 17.80
C ILE A 584 -12.75 -16.13 16.55
N ARG A 585 -13.10 -17.01 15.61
CA ARG A 585 -12.38 -17.18 14.35
C ARG A 585 -13.31 -17.47 13.18
N PRO A 586 -12.85 -17.31 11.92
CA PRO A 586 -13.61 -17.77 10.76
C PRO A 586 -13.97 -19.26 10.86
N CYS A 587 -15.19 -19.57 10.44
CA CYS A 587 -15.66 -20.94 10.27
C CYS A 587 -14.95 -21.58 9.08
N LEU A 588 -14.37 -22.75 9.29
CA LEU A 588 -13.70 -23.55 8.27
C LEU A 588 -14.57 -24.75 7.87
N PRO A 589 -14.29 -25.38 6.71
CA PRO A 589 -15.00 -26.60 6.32
C PRO A 589 -14.96 -27.72 7.37
N GLY A 590 -13.90 -27.79 8.18
CA GLY A 590 -13.76 -28.76 9.26
C GLY A 590 -14.72 -28.53 10.45
N ASP A 591 -15.27 -27.32 10.59
CA ASP A 591 -16.18 -26.97 11.69
C ASP A 591 -17.65 -27.25 11.36
N LEU A 592 -17.96 -27.52 10.09
CA LEU A 592 -19.34 -27.61 9.59
C LEU A 592 -20.17 -28.68 10.31
N THR A 593 -19.57 -29.79 10.72
CA THR A 593 -20.27 -30.83 11.48
C THR A 593 -20.69 -30.33 12.86
N ALA A 594 -19.83 -29.57 13.55
CA ALA A 594 -20.15 -28.98 14.84
C ALA A 594 -21.18 -27.85 14.71
N VAL A 595 -21.09 -27.05 13.64
CA VAL A 595 -22.07 -25.99 13.35
C VAL A 595 -23.45 -26.59 13.03
N ALA A 596 -23.53 -27.66 12.23
CA ALA A 596 -24.78 -28.34 11.96
C ALA A 596 -25.41 -28.94 13.24
N HIS A 597 -24.57 -29.44 14.16
CA HIS A 597 -25.02 -29.88 15.47
C HIS A 597 -25.60 -28.73 16.30
N LEU A 598 -24.90 -27.61 16.35
CA LEU A 598 -25.35 -26.40 17.06
C LEU A 598 -26.69 -25.89 16.51
N ILE A 599 -26.86 -25.83 15.18
CA ILE A 599 -28.12 -25.44 14.56
C ILE A 599 -29.26 -26.35 15.04
N ARG A 600 -29.05 -27.66 14.99
CA ARG A 600 -30.05 -28.64 15.45
C ARG A 600 -30.41 -28.47 16.93
N GLU A 601 -29.44 -28.21 17.79
CA GLU A 601 -29.68 -28.04 19.23
C GLU A 601 -30.42 -26.75 19.57
N VAL A 602 -30.10 -25.67 18.85
CA VAL A 602 -30.65 -24.33 19.14
C VAL A 602 -32.00 -24.10 18.45
N THR A 603 -32.14 -24.50 17.19
CA THR A 603 -33.35 -24.24 16.38
C THR A 603 -34.28 -25.45 16.28
N GLY A 604 -33.75 -26.66 16.48
CA GLY A 604 -34.47 -27.92 16.23
C GLY A 604 -34.38 -28.41 14.78
N ASP A 605 -33.81 -27.62 13.87
CA ASP A 605 -33.77 -27.95 12.45
C ASP A 605 -32.65 -28.94 12.12
N GLN A 606 -32.94 -29.90 11.25
CA GLN A 606 -31.90 -30.76 10.67
C GLN A 606 -31.37 -30.16 9.37
N VAL A 607 -30.11 -29.74 9.40
CA VAL A 607 -29.39 -29.19 8.24
C VAL A 607 -28.20 -30.08 7.90
N SER A 608 -27.91 -30.23 6.60
CA SER A 608 -26.70 -30.94 6.17
C SER A 608 -25.48 -30.00 6.20
N THR A 609 -24.27 -30.56 6.24
CA THR A 609 -23.04 -29.75 6.16
C THR A 609 -22.90 -29.00 4.83
N ASP A 610 -23.48 -29.54 3.75
CA ASP A 610 -23.45 -28.91 2.43
C ASP A 610 -24.42 -27.72 2.37
N ASP A 611 -25.57 -27.80 3.04
CA ASP A 611 -26.51 -26.67 3.18
C ASP A 611 -25.85 -25.54 3.96
N VAL A 612 -25.24 -25.85 5.11
CA VAL A 612 -24.52 -24.84 5.93
C VAL A 612 -23.37 -24.21 5.14
N ARG A 613 -22.62 -25.02 4.37
CA ARG A 613 -21.55 -24.52 3.50
C ARG A 613 -22.09 -23.54 2.46
N GLY A 614 -23.06 -23.98 1.65
CA GLY A 614 -23.59 -23.17 0.55
C GLY A 614 -24.27 -21.90 1.04
N GLN A 615 -24.91 -21.95 2.20
CA GLN A 615 -25.61 -20.80 2.76
C GLN A 615 -24.67 -19.76 3.38
N TYR A 616 -23.68 -20.20 4.16
CA TYR A 616 -22.94 -19.28 5.05
C TYR A 616 -21.44 -19.13 4.73
N LEU A 617 -20.78 -20.16 4.19
CA LEU A 617 -19.34 -20.07 3.91
C LEU A 617 -19.09 -19.28 2.62
N PRO A 618 -17.94 -18.60 2.51
CA PRO A 618 -17.61 -17.86 1.30
C PRO A 618 -17.22 -18.80 0.16
N GLU A 619 -17.78 -18.53 -1.02
CA GLU A 619 -17.45 -19.21 -2.27
C GLU A 619 -16.96 -18.21 -3.33
N LEU A 620 -16.07 -18.67 -4.21
CA LEU A 620 -15.54 -17.82 -5.28
C LEU A 620 -16.58 -17.69 -6.39
N GLY A 621 -16.80 -16.47 -6.88
CA GLY A 621 -17.84 -16.19 -7.87
C GLY A 621 -19.19 -15.79 -7.26
N GLU A 622 -19.42 -16.10 -5.98
CA GLU A 622 -20.62 -15.69 -5.27
C GLU A 622 -20.48 -14.31 -4.59
N GLU A 623 -21.59 -13.84 -4.00
CA GLU A 623 -21.63 -12.64 -3.18
C GLU A 623 -20.75 -12.80 -1.93
N TRP A 624 -20.33 -11.66 -1.37
CA TRP A 624 -19.48 -11.68 -0.19
C TRP A 624 -20.24 -12.25 1.01
N ARG A 625 -19.63 -13.24 1.67
CA ARG A 625 -20.07 -13.79 2.95
C ARG A 625 -18.87 -13.98 3.87
N VAL A 626 -19.11 -14.00 5.17
CA VAL A 626 -18.15 -14.47 6.17
C VAL A 626 -18.91 -15.19 7.27
N ALA A 627 -18.44 -16.37 7.63
CA ALA A 627 -18.95 -17.14 8.76
C ALA A 627 -17.90 -17.17 9.86
N LEU A 628 -18.34 -17.06 11.10
CA LEU A 628 -17.53 -17.01 12.32
C LEU A 628 -18.04 -18.07 13.28
N ILE A 629 -17.14 -18.64 14.06
CA ILE A 629 -17.45 -19.44 15.23
C ILE A 629 -16.79 -18.83 16.45
N ALA A 630 -17.47 -18.92 17.59
CA ALA A 630 -16.87 -18.70 18.89
C ALA A 630 -16.66 -20.04 19.58
N LEU A 631 -15.47 -20.26 20.11
CA LEU A 631 -15.12 -21.47 20.83
C LEU A 631 -15.26 -21.22 22.34
N GLY A 632 -15.87 -22.17 23.04
CA GLY A 632 -15.90 -22.20 24.51
C GLY A 632 -14.61 -22.78 25.10
N ASP A 633 -14.57 -22.89 26.43
CA ASP A 633 -13.39 -23.30 27.20
C ASP A 633 -12.81 -24.67 26.80
N GLU A 634 -13.65 -25.62 26.37
CA GLU A 634 -13.20 -26.97 25.91
C GLU A 634 -13.05 -27.05 24.38
N GLN A 635 -12.95 -25.91 23.68
CA GLN A 635 -12.83 -25.78 22.22
C GLN A 635 -14.06 -26.28 21.43
N GLN A 636 -15.22 -26.47 22.09
CA GLN A 636 -16.50 -26.68 21.40
C GLN A 636 -17.05 -25.39 20.81
N VAL A 637 -17.85 -25.52 19.74
CA VAL A 637 -18.50 -24.37 19.10
C VAL A 637 -19.64 -23.86 19.99
N ALA A 638 -19.38 -22.76 20.69
CA ALA A 638 -20.33 -22.12 21.60
C ALA A 638 -21.29 -21.15 20.88
N ALA A 639 -20.86 -20.57 19.77
CA ALA A 639 -21.69 -19.72 18.92
C ALA A 639 -21.27 -19.82 17.45
N PHE A 640 -22.23 -19.56 16.56
CA PHE A 640 -22.02 -19.42 15.12
C PHE A 640 -22.66 -18.12 14.66
N ALA A 641 -21.97 -17.35 13.82
CA ALA A 641 -22.53 -16.15 13.22
C ALA A 641 -22.07 -15.97 11.78
N ALA A 642 -22.89 -15.33 10.96
CA ALA A 642 -22.58 -15.07 9.57
C ALA A 642 -23.02 -13.66 9.16
N LEU A 643 -22.24 -13.07 8.26
CA LEU A 643 -22.57 -11.84 7.55
C LEU A 643 -22.60 -12.08 6.05
N GLY A 644 -23.50 -11.36 5.39
CA GLY A 644 -23.77 -11.52 3.96
C GLY A 644 -24.74 -12.67 3.69
N PRO A 645 -25.32 -12.73 2.47
CA PRO A 645 -25.04 -11.88 1.32
C PRO A 645 -25.56 -10.43 1.46
N VAL A 646 -25.16 -9.58 0.50
CA VAL A 646 -25.72 -8.24 0.36
C VAL A 646 -27.11 -8.36 -0.29
N TYR A 647 -28.07 -7.52 0.10
CA TYR A 647 -29.43 -7.53 -0.47
C TYR A 647 -30.09 -6.15 -0.43
N GLY A 648 -31.29 -6.04 -1.01
CA GLY A 648 -32.04 -4.79 -1.08
C GLY A 648 -31.82 -4.02 -2.39
N PRO A 649 -32.52 -2.88 -2.56
CA PRO A 649 -32.43 -2.07 -3.77
C PRO A 649 -31.07 -1.37 -3.89
N GLU A 650 -30.64 -1.04 -5.12
CA GLU A 650 -29.32 -0.42 -5.36
C GLU A 650 -29.08 0.86 -4.53
N THR A 651 -30.14 1.58 -4.16
CA THR A 651 -30.08 2.81 -3.37
C THR A 651 -29.84 2.57 -1.87
N ALA A 652 -30.22 1.40 -1.34
CA ALA A 652 -30.16 1.06 0.07
C ALA A 652 -29.74 -0.41 0.26
N LEU A 653 -28.45 -0.69 0.02
CA LEU A 653 -27.90 -2.04 0.17
C LEU A 653 -27.75 -2.42 1.65
N LEU A 654 -28.29 -3.57 2.00
CA LEU A 654 -28.24 -4.18 3.32
C LEU A 654 -27.28 -5.37 3.29
N VAL A 655 -26.61 -5.63 4.42
CA VAL A 655 -25.78 -6.83 4.61
C VAL A 655 -26.53 -7.73 5.57
N ASP A 656 -26.83 -8.95 5.11
CA ASP A 656 -27.52 -9.95 5.93
C ASP A 656 -26.67 -10.32 7.15
N CYS A 657 -27.36 -10.72 8.21
CA CYS A 657 -26.80 -11.03 9.51
C CYS A 657 -27.59 -12.20 10.12
N PHE A 658 -26.85 -13.19 10.61
CA PHE A 658 -27.38 -14.37 11.27
C PHE A 658 -26.49 -14.76 12.44
N ALA A 659 -27.06 -15.19 13.56
CA ALA A 659 -26.28 -15.71 14.69
C ALA A 659 -27.05 -16.72 15.54
N LEU A 660 -26.30 -17.60 16.18
CA LEU A 660 -26.75 -18.65 17.10
C LEU A 660 -25.79 -18.68 18.29
N VAL A 661 -26.33 -18.68 19.50
CA VAL A 661 -25.53 -18.84 20.73
C VAL A 661 -26.10 -19.99 21.53
N HIS A 662 -25.26 -21.00 21.81
CA HIS A 662 -25.66 -22.16 22.59
C HIS A 662 -26.17 -21.71 23.98
N PRO A 663 -27.35 -22.16 24.43
CA PRO A 663 -27.93 -21.72 25.70
C PRO A 663 -27.00 -21.90 26.91
N ASP A 664 -26.29 -23.03 26.99
CA ASP A 664 -25.39 -23.34 28.10
C ASP A 664 -24.09 -22.52 28.12
N HIS A 665 -23.75 -21.88 27.01
CA HIS A 665 -22.55 -21.03 26.88
C HIS A 665 -22.88 -19.54 26.81
N ARG A 666 -24.17 -19.19 26.93
CA ARG A 666 -24.64 -17.82 26.80
C ARG A 666 -24.14 -16.97 27.97
N SER A 667 -23.34 -15.97 27.65
CA SER A 667 -22.88 -14.95 28.60
C SER A 667 -22.82 -13.59 27.91
N ASP A 668 -23.00 -12.50 28.67
CA ASP A 668 -22.88 -11.14 28.12
C ASP A 668 -21.53 -10.92 27.45
N ARG A 669 -20.45 -11.48 28.02
CA ARG A 669 -19.10 -11.42 27.48
C ARG A 669 -18.98 -12.04 26.09
N LEU A 670 -19.54 -13.25 25.91
CA LEU A 670 -19.55 -13.92 24.61
C LEU A 670 -20.32 -13.10 23.57
N VAL A 671 -21.47 -12.56 23.97
CA VAL A 671 -22.32 -11.75 23.10
C VAL A 671 -21.63 -10.42 22.74
N ASP A 672 -20.96 -9.76 23.69
CA ASP A 672 -20.16 -8.55 23.47
C ASP A 672 -19.00 -8.82 22.49
N ALA A 673 -18.25 -9.91 22.71
CA ALA A 673 -17.14 -10.29 21.85
C ALA A 673 -17.61 -10.62 20.43
N LEU A 674 -18.73 -11.34 20.29
CA LEU A 674 -19.32 -11.68 18.99
C LEU A 674 -19.86 -10.44 18.26
N ALA A 675 -20.54 -9.53 18.97
CA ALA A 675 -21.00 -8.26 18.41
C ALA A 675 -19.83 -7.42 17.90
N ALA A 676 -18.76 -7.32 18.69
CA ALA A 676 -17.56 -6.58 18.32
C ALA A 676 -16.90 -7.18 17.07
N GLU A 677 -16.76 -8.50 16.97
CA GLU A 677 -16.17 -9.14 15.79
C GLU A 677 -17.06 -9.01 14.55
N LEU A 678 -18.38 -9.16 14.67
CA LEU A 678 -19.31 -8.92 13.56
C LEU A 678 -19.25 -7.47 13.09
N GLY A 679 -19.23 -6.50 14.02
CA GLY A 679 -19.02 -5.09 13.71
C GLY A 679 -17.72 -4.86 12.94
N ARG A 680 -16.60 -5.45 13.40
CA ARG A 680 -15.30 -5.37 12.70
C ARG A 680 -15.35 -5.97 11.30
N GLN A 681 -16.01 -7.12 11.10
CA GLN A 681 -16.14 -7.73 9.78
C GLN A 681 -17.01 -6.88 8.84
N PHE A 682 -18.10 -6.28 9.36
CA PHE A 682 -18.96 -5.38 8.60
C PHE A 682 -18.23 -4.08 8.20
N GLU A 683 -17.51 -3.44 9.12
CA GLU A 683 -16.72 -2.24 8.83
C GLU A 683 -15.62 -2.53 7.80
N ARG A 684 -14.94 -3.68 7.94
CA ARG A 684 -13.98 -4.17 6.96
C ARG A 684 -14.62 -4.39 5.59
N PHE A 685 -15.81 -4.98 5.54
CA PHE A 685 -16.58 -5.13 4.31
C PHE A 685 -16.86 -3.76 3.66
N ALA A 686 -17.46 -2.82 4.40
CA ALA A 686 -17.77 -1.48 3.90
C ALA A 686 -16.54 -0.73 3.37
N LEU A 687 -15.38 -0.90 4.04
CA LEU A 687 -14.12 -0.31 3.61
C LEU A 687 -13.58 -0.90 2.30
N MET A 688 -13.78 -2.21 2.10
CA MET A 688 -13.34 -2.95 0.93
C MET A 688 -14.30 -2.80 -0.25
N HIS A 689 -15.56 -2.46 0.02
CA HIS A 689 -16.64 -2.29 -0.95
C HIS A 689 -17.21 -0.86 -0.89
N PRO A 690 -16.46 0.19 -1.29
CA PRO A 690 -16.96 1.55 -1.22
C PRO A 690 -18.19 1.76 -2.11
N VAL A 691 -19.22 2.40 -1.57
CA VAL A 691 -20.48 2.72 -2.27
C VAL A 691 -20.26 3.71 -3.41
N ARG A 692 -21.13 3.66 -4.43
CA ARG A 692 -21.11 4.62 -5.55
C ARG A 692 -21.50 6.01 -5.06
N ARG A 693 -21.09 7.04 -5.79
CA ARG A 693 -21.46 8.42 -5.46
C ARG A 693 -22.98 8.59 -5.56
N GLY A 694 -23.64 8.94 -4.44
CA GLY A 694 -25.09 9.11 -4.36
C GLY A 694 -25.86 7.89 -3.86
N GLN A 695 -25.15 6.81 -3.52
CA GLN A 695 -25.70 5.63 -2.87
C GLN A 695 -25.55 5.75 -1.34
N ASP A 696 -26.51 5.24 -0.58
CA ASP A 696 -26.40 5.20 0.87
C ASP A 696 -25.31 4.23 1.33
N ALA A 697 -24.74 4.48 2.50
CA ALA A 697 -23.83 3.53 3.12
C ALA A 697 -24.54 2.20 3.40
N TYR A 698 -23.81 1.09 3.29
CA TYR A 698 -24.33 -0.22 3.70
C TYR A 698 -24.86 -0.15 5.13
N ARG A 699 -25.93 -0.89 5.40
CA ARG A 699 -26.45 -1.10 6.75
C ARG A 699 -26.52 -2.59 7.04
N LEU A 700 -26.33 -2.94 8.30
CA LEU A 700 -26.54 -4.30 8.77
C LEU A 700 -28.04 -4.49 9.02
N ALA A 701 -28.64 -5.54 8.46
CA ALA A 701 -30.03 -5.91 8.70
C ALA A 701 -30.22 -7.39 8.41
N PRO A 702 -30.95 -8.15 9.24
CA PRO A 702 -31.21 -9.55 8.96
C PRO A 702 -32.29 -9.70 7.88
N ARG A 703 -32.17 -10.71 7.02
CA ARG A 703 -33.26 -11.14 6.14
C ARG A 703 -34.39 -11.82 6.91
N ASP A 704 -34.04 -12.51 7.99
CA ASP A 704 -34.98 -13.17 8.90
C ASP A 704 -34.63 -12.80 10.34
N ALA A 705 -35.51 -12.08 11.03
CA ALA A 705 -35.31 -11.68 12.43
C ALA A 705 -35.58 -12.83 13.42
N GLY A 706 -36.01 -14.02 12.96
CA GLY A 706 -36.27 -15.18 13.80
C GLY A 706 -35.07 -15.65 14.61
N TRP A 707 -33.84 -15.34 14.19
CA TRP A 707 -32.65 -15.71 14.96
C TRP A 707 -32.45 -14.88 16.23
N TYR A 708 -33.19 -13.79 16.43
CA TYR A 708 -33.07 -12.95 17.64
C TYR A 708 -33.32 -13.76 18.92
N ASP A 709 -34.22 -14.74 18.86
CA ASP A 709 -34.52 -15.65 19.97
C ASP A 709 -33.35 -16.62 20.26
N TRP A 710 -32.54 -16.91 19.24
CA TRP A 710 -31.40 -17.84 19.32
C TRP A 710 -30.11 -17.17 19.81
N ALA A 711 -30.01 -15.85 19.70
CA ALA A 711 -28.87 -15.06 20.18
C ALA A 711 -29.34 -13.75 20.87
N PRO A 712 -30.06 -13.84 22.00
CA PRO A 712 -30.62 -12.67 22.67
C PRO A 712 -29.52 -11.73 23.17
N GLY A 713 -29.82 -10.43 23.13
CA GLY A 713 -28.88 -9.36 23.47
C GLY A 713 -27.89 -9.00 22.36
N LEU A 714 -27.71 -9.86 21.35
CA LEU A 714 -26.85 -9.57 20.20
C LEU A 714 -27.46 -8.52 19.25
N PRO A 715 -28.77 -8.57 18.89
CA PRO A 715 -29.40 -7.55 18.05
C PRO A 715 -29.23 -6.12 18.60
N GLU A 716 -29.35 -5.96 19.92
CA GLU A 716 -29.25 -4.68 20.63
C GLU A 716 -27.86 -4.08 20.48
N ARG A 717 -26.82 -4.91 20.67
CA ARG A 717 -25.41 -4.53 20.53
C ARG A 717 -25.01 -4.22 19.09
N LEU A 718 -25.64 -4.89 18.13
CA LEU A 718 -25.47 -4.62 16.70
C LEU A 718 -26.36 -3.46 16.19
N GLY A 719 -27.23 -2.91 17.04
CA GLY A 719 -28.14 -1.81 16.69
C GLY A 719 -29.26 -2.21 15.73
N LEU A 720 -29.69 -3.48 15.75
CA LEU A 720 -30.69 -4.02 14.82
C LEU A 720 -32.15 -3.79 15.27
N ASP A 721 -32.39 -3.57 16.56
CA ASP A 721 -33.76 -3.48 17.13
C ASP A 721 -34.52 -2.18 16.79
N GLY A 722 -33.84 -1.22 16.16
CA GLY A 722 -34.45 0.01 15.64
C GLY A 722 -34.86 -0.06 14.17
N ALA A 723 -34.61 -1.18 13.48
CA ALA A 723 -34.78 -1.33 12.04
C ALA A 723 -35.93 -2.28 11.67
N GLY A 724 -37.15 -2.00 12.11
CA GLY A 724 -38.33 -2.75 11.67
C GLY A 724 -39.66 -2.26 12.23
N ALA A 725 -40.32 -1.32 11.52
CA ALA A 725 -41.79 -1.13 11.52
C ALA A 725 -42.30 -0.05 10.52
N GLY A 726 -41.52 0.39 9.53
CA GLY A 726 -42.00 1.31 8.49
C GLY A 726 -41.19 1.14 7.21
N ASP A 727 -41.86 1.18 6.06
CA ASP A 727 -41.30 1.14 4.68
C ASP A 727 -41.03 -0.22 4.01
N ALA A 728 -41.60 -1.33 4.50
CA ALA A 728 -41.67 -2.57 3.72
C ALA A 728 -43.06 -2.87 3.12
N SER A 729 -44.06 -2.00 3.30
CA SER A 729 -45.43 -2.20 2.76
C SER A 729 -45.70 -1.50 1.42
N ASP A 730 -44.80 -0.66 0.91
CA ASP A 730 -45.10 0.19 -0.25
C ASP A 730 -44.34 -0.25 -1.53
N ALA A 731 -43.99 -1.54 -1.62
CA ALA A 731 -43.32 -2.12 -2.79
C ALA A 731 -44.15 -3.22 -3.50
N GLU A 732 -45.47 -3.19 -3.36
CA GLU A 732 -46.40 -3.84 -4.29
C GLU A 732 -47.44 -2.82 -4.77
N ASP A 733 -47.07 -2.07 -5.81
CA ASP A 733 -47.95 -1.65 -6.93
C ASP A 733 -47.14 -1.07 -8.10
#